data_AF-A0A7C6NB14-F1
#
_entry.id   AF-A0A7C6NB14-F1
#
_cell.length_a   1.000
_cell.length_b   1.000
_cell.length_c   1.000
_cell.angle_alpha   90.00
_cell.angle_beta   90.00
_cell.angle_gamma   90.00
#
_symmetry.space_group_name_H-M   'P 1'
#
loop_
_entity.id
_entity.type
_entity.pdbx_description
1 polymer ?
#
loop_
_entity_poly.entity_id
_entity_poly.type
_entity_poly.pdbx_seq_one_letter_code
_entity_poly.pdbx_strand_id
1 'polypeptide(L)'
;MKVRPVFPFITMLLGAALFVAQLVSRLNLVTLVCLIYMMVMSVFMFIDALKKKKIYSGMLLGFVFVFAGVTLFHIFCGADAGFGAFSNALAGFASSEHKLLTGEGNFFTRLIGNILLGLPIIVAISGIFLFGKKKKENGGKVFYPLMSIVLAFLSVAYLLTMNLRTSPVTKRMWEGHDNYLASISEAKTDAPNVLIVLMDDLGYGDVSMNGAIYDTPSIDSIGENGLSFENFYSSYSVCSPARFACLTGRYPYRGYADNVLFPTISTFKPFAATRLFNSFEMGNNVDGMLGDEITLAETLRKAGYNTGAFGKWHLGDYGEYLPTNQGFDYFYGSHHVNDMTPYYFVRETGGEYEIVHGADELKDQSKLTEYIHNELENWLVETTTNSDNPFFIYYASPWPHAPLAVGEEFDGKTGMGTYVDCVTEFDAYLGKLFNKLEELGELENTIIIFSSDNGPALEGSVGELRGGKYLAYEGGQKVPFMIRWDKNNGLFKAGETRESAATLVDLYPTILDLCGIKTTSEENSNLPTDREIDGVSMMKLLKDDSVIHTEEVPILYMKREKLKSIQYAKPSSEVKKPSPDCDYEVLNKEYLNLKYFKNIQNDNSAFFDKYRKNWLHILNDDVGENYNRAKVYPELAAEMNEKMNEITAKFKNNRRGIIE
;
A
#
# COMPACT_ATOMS: atom_id res chain seq x y z
N MET A 1 -61.76 8.18 -5.13
CA MET A 1 -60.32 8.37 -4.79
C MET A 1 -59.48 7.52 -5.73
N LYS A 2 -58.75 8.09 -6.70
CA LYS A 2 -57.78 7.32 -7.49
C LYS A 2 -56.58 7.04 -6.58
N VAL A 3 -56.44 5.81 -6.11
CA VAL A 3 -55.27 5.36 -5.35
C VAL A 3 -54.04 5.69 -6.20
N ARG A 4 -53.22 6.64 -5.75
CA ARG A 4 -51.93 6.90 -6.39
C ARG A 4 -51.14 5.59 -6.30
N PRO A 5 -50.49 5.15 -7.39
CA PRO A 5 -49.71 3.92 -7.34
C PRO A 5 -48.63 4.13 -6.28
N VAL A 6 -48.70 3.32 -5.21
CA VAL A 6 -47.82 3.42 -4.03
C VAL A 6 -46.37 3.13 -4.44
N PHE A 7 -46.17 2.20 -5.37
CA PHE A 7 -44.86 1.77 -5.84
C PHE A 7 -43.99 2.90 -6.43
N PRO A 8 -44.43 3.71 -7.43
CA PRO A 8 -43.66 4.86 -7.92
C PRO A 8 -43.32 5.93 -6.88
N PHE A 9 -44.10 6.05 -5.81
CA PHE A 9 -43.80 6.98 -4.73
C PHE A 9 -42.72 6.42 -3.79
N ILE A 10 -42.78 5.13 -3.47
CA ILE A 10 -41.74 4.46 -2.69
C ILE A 10 -40.40 4.50 -3.43
N THR A 11 -40.37 4.22 -4.74
CA THR A 11 -39.12 4.27 -5.51
C THR A 11 -38.53 5.68 -5.53
N MET A 12 -39.36 6.72 -5.66
CA MET A 12 -38.90 8.11 -5.53
C MET A 12 -38.23 8.38 -4.17
N LEU A 13 -38.85 7.96 -3.06
CA LEU A 13 -38.28 8.12 -1.72
C LEU A 13 -36.98 7.35 -1.54
N LEU A 14 -36.91 6.12 -2.06
CA LEU A 14 -35.69 5.32 -2.05
C LEU A 14 -34.57 6.01 -2.84
N GLY A 15 -34.87 6.55 -4.03
CA GLY A 15 -33.90 7.29 -4.83
C GLY A 15 -33.40 8.56 -4.13
N ALA A 16 -34.27 9.28 -3.42
CA ALA A 16 -33.88 10.42 -2.60
C ALA A 16 -33.01 10.00 -1.39
N ALA A 17 -33.33 8.89 -0.74
CA ALA A 17 -32.51 8.35 0.34
C ALA A 17 -31.12 7.92 -0.15
N LEU A 18 -31.03 7.28 -1.32
CA LEU A 18 -29.77 6.91 -1.95
C LEU A 18 -28.94 8.13 -2.37
N PHE A 19 -29.57 9.19 -2.86
CA PHE A 19 -28.90 10.47 -3.13
C PHE A 19 -28.20 11.01 -1.87
N VAL A 20 -28.93 11.08 -0.75
CA VAL A 20 -28.37 11.55 0.53
C VAL A 20 -27.29 10.60 1.02
N ALA A 21 -27.53 9.29 0.97
CA ALA A 21 -26.56 8.28 1.38
C ALA A 21 -25.26 8.38 0.59
N GLN A 22 -25.32 8.64 -0.72
CA GLN A 22 -24.12 8.82 -1.55
C GLN A 22 -23.29 10.03 -1.10
N LEU A 23 -23.94 11.17 -0.87
CA LEU A 23 -23.25 12.41 -0.50
C LEU A 23 -22.69 12.38 0.93
N VAL A 24 -23.33 11.64 1.83
CA VAL A 24 -22.91 11.49 3.24
C VAL A 24 -21.84 10.42 3.41
N SER A 25 -22.07 9.21 2.88
CA SER A 25 -21.16 8.08 3.08
C SER A 25 -19.89 8.17 2.25
N ARG A 26 -19.99 8.73 1.02
CA ARG A 26 -18.87 8.84 0.08
C ARG A 26 -18.19 7.50 -0.24
N LEU A 27 -18.95 6.40 -0.18
CA LEU A 27 -18.42 5.06 -0.41
C LEU A 27 -18.69 4.60 -1.85
N ASN A 28 -17.68 3.99 -2.47
CA ASN A 28 -17.79 3.36 -3.79
C ASN A 28 -18.93 2.31 -3.81
N LEU A 29 -19.14 1.59 -2.69
CA LEU A 29 -20.20 0.59 -2.55
C LEU A 29 -21.61 1.19 -2.68
N VAL A 30 -21.82 2.40 -2.17
CA VAL A 30 -23.10 3.10 -2.30
C VAL A 30 -23.32 3.52 -3.75
N THR A 31 -22.27 3.87 -4.48
CA THR A 31 -22.34 4.15 -5.92
C THR A 31 -22.84 2.94 -6.69
N LEU A 32 -22.34 1.74 -6.40
CA LEU A 32 -22.81 0.52 -7.06
C LEU A 32 -24.28 0.23 -6.78
N VAL A 33 -24.73 0.39 -5.52
CA VAL A 33 -26.16 0.26 -5.17
C VAL A 33 -27.00 1.27 -5.94
N CYS A 34 -26.53 2.51 -6.05
CA CYS A 34 -27.16 3.56 -6.86
C CYS A 34 -27.27 3.17 -8.35
N LEU A 35 -26.20 2.63 -8.94
CA LEU A 35 -26.18 2.20 -10.34
C LEU A 35 -27.11 1.00 -10.60
N ILE A 36 -27.12 0.01 -9.70
CA ILE A 36 -28.07 -1.11 -9.76
C ILE A 36 -29.50 -0.59 -9.66
N TYR A 37 -29.78 0.36 -8.76
CA TYR A 37 -31.08 1.00 -8.66
C TYR A 37 -31.48 1.68 -9.98
N MET A 38 -30.57 2.42 -10.64
CA MET A 38 -30.83 3.04 -11.95
C MET A 38 -31.18 2.00 -13.01
N MET A 39 -30.43 0.90 -13.09
CA MET A 39 -30.72 -0.21 -13.99
C MET A 39 -32.10 -0.83 -13.73
N VAL A 40 -32.41 -1.16 -12.49
CA VAL A 40 -33.70 -1.76 -12.13
C VAL A 40 -34.86 -0.81 -12.43
N MET A 41 -34.70 0.49 -12.14
CA MET A 41 -35.73 1.49 -12.44
C MET A 41 -35.95 1.67 -13.94
N SER A 42 -34.90 1.67 -14.76
CA SER A 42 -35.03 1.76 -16.22
C SER A 42 -35.79 0.57 -16.81
N VAL A 43 -35.56 -0.64 -16.31
CA VAL A 43 -36.30 -1.86 -16.69
C VAL A 43 -37.77 -1.76 -16.31
N PHE A 44 -38.09 -1.33 -15.08
CA PHE A 44 -39.49 -1.15 -14.68
C PHE A 44 -40.19 -0.07 -15.51
N MET A 45 -39.52 1.05 -15.82
CA MET A 45 -40.05 2.08 -16.70
C MET A 45 -40.31 1.54 -18.11
N PHE A 46 -39.45 0.66 -18.63
CA PHE A 46 -39.66 -0.02 -19.90
C PHE A 46 -40.89 -0.95 -19.87
N ILE A 47 -41.03 -1.78 -18.83
CA ILE A 47 -42.19 -2.68 -18.67
C ILE A 47 -43.48 -1.87 -18.58
N ASP A 48 -43.51 -0.77 -17.83
CA ASP A 48 -44.67 0.11 -17.72
C ASP A 48 -44.96 0.88 -19.02
N ALA A 49 -43.92 1.27 -19.78
CA ALA A 49 -44.08 1.85 -21.10
C ALA A 49 -44.71 0.84 -22.09
N LEU A 50 -44.35 -0.44 -22.04
CA LEU A 50 -44.95 -1.50 -22.85
C LEU A 50 -46.38 -1.84 -22.43
N LYS A 51 -46.59 -2.16 -21.15
CA LYS A 51 -47.87 -2.68 -20.64
C LYS A 51 -48.92 -1.59 -20.44
N LYS A 52 -48.51 -0.47 -19.87
CA LYS A 52 -49.42 0.60 -19.42
C LYS A 52 -49.34 1.85 -20.29
N LYS A 53 -48.42 1.90 -21.27
CA LYS A 53 -48.20 3.05 -22.17
C LYS A 53 -48.04 4.35 -21.39
N LYS A 54 -47.38 4.27 -20.23
CA LYS A 54 -47.22 5.37 -19.28
C LYS A 54 -45.93 5.21 -18.52
N ILE A 55 -45.19 6.31 -18.37
CA ILE A 55 -44.08 6.43 -17.42
C ILE A 55 -44.59 7.14 -16.17
N TYR A 56 -44.25 6.61 -15.00
CA TYR A 56 -44.60 7.23 -13.72
C TYR A 56 -43.53 8.24 -13.31
N SER A 57 -43.94 9.47 -13.04
CA SER A 57 -43.02 10.57 -12.68
C SER A 57 -42.20 10.28 -11.42
N GLY A 58 -42.75 9.54 -10.45
CA GLY A 58 -42.02 9.18 -9.23
C GLY A 58 -40.81 8.28 -9.49
N MET A 59 -40.93 7.32 -10.42
CA MET A 59 -39.80 6.46 -10.81
C MET A 59 -38.73 7.23 -11.56
N LEU A 60 -39.15 8.13 -12.47
CA LEU A 60 -38.23 9.00 -13.18
C LEU A 60 -37.51 9.97 -12.23
N LEU A 61 -38.22 10.55 -11.26
CA LEU A 61 -37.63 11.42 -10.23
C LEU A 61 -36.64 10.65 -9.35
N GLY A 62 -36.99 9.43 -8.91
CA GLY A 62 -36.07 8.57 -8.17
C GLY A 62 -34.80 8.27 -8.96
N PHE A 63 -34.92 7.95 -10.26
CA PHE A 63 -33.77 7.78 -11.15
C PHE A 63 -32.92 9.06 -11.24
N VAL A 64 -33.55 10.22 -11.44
CA VAL A 64 -32.86 11.51 -11.55
C VAL A 64 -32.12 11.86 -10.26
N PHE A 65 -32.73 11.63 -9.07
CA PHE A 65 -32.04 11.85 -7.80
C PHE A 65 -30.78 11.01 -7.70
N VAL A 66 -30.86 9.71 -7.98
CA VAL A 66 -29.70 8.83 -7.89
C VAL A 66 -28.63 9.20 -8.90
N PHE A 67 -29.01 9.45 -10.16
CA PHE A 67 -28.08 9.89 -11.20
C PHE A 67 -27.39 11.21 -10.83
N ALA A 68 -28.12 12.19 -10.31
CA ALA A 68 -27.55 13.45 -9.85
C ALA A 68 -26.61 13.25 -8.66
N GLY A 69 -26.95 12.38 -7.72
CA GLY A 69 -26.11 12.09 -6.55
C GLY A 69 -24.80 11.42 -6.93
N VAL A 70 -24.86 10.40 -7.80
CA VAL A 70 -23.67 9.72 -8.33
C VAL A 70 -22.79 10.69 -9.12
N THR A 71 -23.39 11.47 -10.02
CA THR A 71 -22.66 12.46 -10.83
C THR A 71 -22.00 13.54 -9.95
N LEU A 72 -22.74 14.15 -9.02
CA LEU A 72 -22.19 15.17 -8.11
C LEU A 72 -21.09 14.59 -7.24
N PHE A 73 -21.29 13.40 -6.68
CA PHE A 73 -20.27 12.75 -5.87
C PHE A 73 -18.97 12.55 -6.65
N HIS A 74 -19.01 12.11 -7.90
CA HIS A 74 -17.76 11.89 -8.67
C HIS A 74 -17.14 13.20 -9.20
N ILE A 75 -17.93 14.23 -9.43
CA ILE A 75 -17.40 15.57 -9.73
C ILE A 75 -16.56 16.08 -8.54
N PHE A 76 -17.04 15.90 -7.31
CA PHE A 76 -16.38 16.42 -6.11
C PHE A 76 -15.33 15.49 -5.51
N CYS A 77 -15.52 14.17 -5.61
CA CYS A 77 -14.73 13.17 -4.88
C CYS A 77 -14.29 11.97 -5.74
N GLY A 78 -14.74 11.88 -6.98
CA GLY A 78 -14.42 10.75 -7.86
C GLY A 78 -13.06 10.91 -8.51
N ALA A 79 -12.52 9.77 -8.94
CA ALA A 79 -11.47 9.75 -9.92
C ALA A 79 -12.00 10.32 -11.24
N ASP A 80 -11.03 10.66 -12.07
CA ASP A 80 -11.22 11.24 -13.38
C ASP A 80 -12.08 10.36 -14.30
N ALA A 81 -13.05 10.98 -14.98
CA ALA A 81 -14.08 10.24 -15.70
C ALA A 81 -13.55 9.67 -17.02
N GLY A 82 -13.47 8.34 -17.12
CA GLY A 82 -13.00 7.65 -18.32
C GLY A 82 -14.05 7.60 -19.43
N PHE A 83 -14.04 8.57 -20.35
CA PHE A 83 -14.96 8.61 -21.50
C PHE A 83 -14.63 7.58 -22.60
N GLY A 84 -13.43 6.99 -22.57
CA GLY A 84 -12.90 6.19 -23.68
C GLY A 84 -13.55 4.82 -23.94
N ALA A 85 -14.59 4.43 -23.19
CA ALA A 85 -15.30 3.17 -23.45
C ALA A 85 -16.32 3.24 -24.59
N PHE A 86 -16.73 4.44 -25.02
CA PHE A 86 -17.72 4.61 -26.11
C PHE A 86 -17.10 4.83 -27.50
N SER A 87 -15.80 5.13 -27.60
CA SER A 87 -15.15 5.53 -28.87
C SER A 87 -14.60 4.38 -29.71
N ASN A 88 -14.61 3.14 -29.21
CA ASN A 88 -13.84 2.04 -29.82
C ASN A 88 -14.54 1.30 -30.98
N ALA A 89 -15.64 1.82 -31.53
CA ALA A 89 -16.42 1.07 -32.52
C ALA A 89 -16.18 1.47 -33.99
N LEU A 90 -15.68 2.66 -34.33
CA LEU A 90 -15.75 3.11 -35.74
C LEU A 90 -14.71 4.12 -36.25
N ALA A 91 -13.80 4.64 -35.43
CA ALA A 91 -12.79 5.56 -35.93
C ALA A 91 -11.47 5.42 -35.16
N GLY A 92 -10.44 4.92 -35.84
CA GLY A 92 -9.07 5.10 -35.39
C GLY A 92 -8.79 6.60 -35.34
N PHE A 93 -8.65 7.13 -34.13
CA PHE A 93 -8.07 8.44 -33.89
C PHE A 93 -7.29 8.38 -32.60
N ALA A 94 -5.99 8.62 -32.73
CA ALA A 94 -4.99 8.80 -31.68
C ALA A 94 -5.32 10.00 -30.76
N SER A 95 -6.41 9.88 -30.01
CA SER A 95 -6.92 10.87 -29.05
C SER A 95 -7.17 10.27 -27.66
N SER A 96 -6.75 9.02 -27.46
CA SER A 96 -6.92 8.22 -26.24
C SER A 96 -6.07 8.66 -25.04
N GLU A 97 -5.25 9.71 -25.19
CA GLU A 97 -4.34 10.26 -24.17
C GLU A 97 -4.68 11.71 -23.75
N HIS A 98 -5.75 12.30 -24.30
CA HIS A 98 -6.05 13.71 -24.01
C HIS A 98 -6.56 13.87 -22.57
N LYS A 99 -5.94 14.76 -21.77
CA LYS A 99 -6.26 15.03 -20.35
C LYS A 99 -7.77 15.25 -20.05
N LEU A 100 -8.52 15.83 -20.99
CA LEU A 100 -9.98 16.01 -20.87
C LEU A 100 -10.82 14.72 -20.98
N LEU A 101 -10.27 13.63 -21.54
CA LEU A 101 -10.94 12.36 -21.83
C LEU A 101 -10.42 11.19 -20.97
N THR A 102 -9.15 11.25 -20.55
CA THR A 102 -8.59 10.46 -19.45
C THR A 102 -9.06 10.99 -18.10
N GLY A 103 -9.40 12.28 -18.09
CA GLY A 103 -9.90 13.07 -16.99
C GLY A 103 -8.79 13.63 -16.09
N GLU A 104 -7.51 13.27 -16.29
CA GLU A 104 -6.36 13.80 -15.55
C GLU A 104 -6.49 15.31 -15.31
N GLY A 105 -6.76 15.69 -14.06
CA GLY A 105 -6.67 17.09 -13.69
C GLY A 105 -7.53 17.58 -12.52
N ASN A 106 -7.65 18.90 -12.49
CA ASN A 106 -8.34 19.65 -11.44
C ASN A 106 -9.86 19.43 -11.48
N PHE A 107 -10.59 20.08 -10.58
CA PHE A 107 -12.05 20.03 -10.52
C PHE A 107 -12.77 20.17 -11.88
N PHE A 108 -12.24 20.95 -12.83
CA PHE A 108 -12.88 21.18 -14.12
C PHE A 108 -12.81 19.98 -15.06
N THR A 109 -11.73 19.19 -15.05
CA THR A 109 -11.64 17.98 -15.89
C THR A 109 -12.64 16.94 -15.41
N ARG A 110 -12.75 16.74 -14.08
CA ARG A 110 -13.79 15.90 -13.46
C ARG A 110 -15.19 16.37 -13.77
N LEU A 111 -15.43 17.68 -13.70
CA LEU A 111 -16.72 18.27 -14.03
C LEU A 111 -17.12 17.96 -15.47
N ILE A 112 -16.25 18.27 -16.43
CA ILE A 112 -16.52 18.09 -17.86
C ILE A 112 -16.67 16.60 -18.18
N GLY A 113 -15.74 15.77 -17.72
CA GLY A 113 -15.73 14.33 -18.00
C GLY A 113 -16.99 13.62 -17.48
N ASN A 114 -17.40 13.89 -16.23
CA ASN A 114 -18.62 13.28 -15.66
C ASN A 114 -19.90 13.82 -16.33
N ILE A 115 -19.94 15.10 -16.72
CA ILE A 115 -21.06 15.64 -17.50
C ILE A 115 -21.14 14.96 -18.87
N LEU A 116 -20.02 14.80 -19.58
CA LEU A 116 -19.99 14.13 -20.87
C LEU A 116 -20.45 12.68 -20.76
N LEU A 117 -19.94 11.93 -19.77
CA LEU A 117 -20.34 10.55 -19.49
C LEU A 117 -21.86 10.44 -19.22
N GLY A 118 -22.41 11.41 -18.49
CA GLY A 118 -23.82 11.50 -18.16
C GLY A 118 -24.72 12.07 -19.26
N LEU A 119 -24.16 12.74 -20.29
CA LEU A 119 -24.91 13.49 -21.29
C LEU A 119 -25.94 12.63 -22.05
N PRO A 120 -25.63 11.39 -22.50
CA PRO A 120 -26.63 10.55 -23.15
C PRO A 120 -27.85 10.27 -22.25
N ILE A 121 -27.62 10.04 -20.96
CA ILE A 121 -28.68 9.82 -19.97
C ILE A 121 -29.52 11.09 -19.79
N ILE A 122 -28.87 12.25 -19.69
CA ILE A 122 -29.54 13.56 -19.59
C ILE A 122 -30.43 13.81 -20.82
N VAL A 123 -29.93 13.52 -22.02
CA VAL A 123 -30.69 13.65 -23.28
C VAL A 123 -31.90 12.70 -23.29
N ALA A 124 -31.71 11.44 -22.91
CA ALA A 124 -32.80 10.45 -22.84
C ALA A 124 -33.88 10.86 -21.82
N ILE A 125 -33.50 11.31 -20.63
CA ILE A 125 -34.43 11.82 -19.60
C ILE A 125 -35.18 13.05 -20.12
N SER A 126 -34.47 14.00 -20.75
CA SER A 126 -35.06 15.22 -21.31
C SER A 126 -36.06 14.89 -22.42
N GLY A 127 -35.73 13.94 -23.30
CA GLY A 127 -36.65 13.42 -24.31
C GLY A 127 -37.91 12.80 -23.69
N ILE A 128 -37.75 11.96 -22.67
CA ILE A 128 -38.88 11.37 -21.94
C ILE A 128 -39.76 12.46 -21.30
N PHE A 129 -39.17 13.53 -20.77
CA PHE A 129 -39.91 14.61 -20.13
C PHE A 129 -40.65 15.53 -21.13
N LEU A 130 -39.96 15.98 -22.18
CA LEU A 130 -40.48 16.91 -23.18
C LEU A 130 -41.57 16.27 -24.06
N PHE A 131 -41.32 15.05 -24.55
CA PHE A 131 -42.28 14.32 -25.37
C PHE A 131 -43.30 13.55 -24.51
N GLY A 132 -42.99 13.33 -23.23
CA GLY A 132 -43.83 12.90 -22.09
C GLY A 132 -45.24 13.48 -22.06
N LYS A 133 -45.33 14.79 -22.34
CA LYS A 133 -46.57 15.57 -22.25
C LYS A 133 -47.40 15.53 -23.53
N LYS A 134 -46.81 15.19 -24.69
CA LYS A 134 -47.51 15.09 -26.00
C LYS A 134 -48.19 13.72 -26.18
N LYS A 135 -48.97 13.31 -25.19
CA LYS A 135 -49.58 11.97 -25.06
C LYS A 135 -50.61 11.56 -26.13
N LYS A 136 -50.97 12.46 -27.06
CA LYS A 136 -52.15 12.33 -27.92
C LYS A 136 -51.87 11.94 -29.38
N GLU A 137 -50.61 11.83 -29.79
CA GLU A 137 -50.26 11.44 -31.17
C GLU A 137 -49.70 10.01 -31.22
N ASN A 138 -49.95 9.30 -32.33
CA ASN A 138 -49.56 7.88 -32.52
C ASN A 138 -48.05 7.63 -32.30
N GLY A 139 -47.18 8.64 -32.45
CA GLY A 139 -45.74 8.54 -32.20
C GLY A 139 -45.35 8.20 -30.75
N GLY A 140 -46.17 8.57 -29.75
CA GLY A 140 -45.89 8.27 -28.35
C GLY A 140 -45.89 6.77 -28.02
N LYS A 141 -46.64 5.95 -28.78
CA LYS A 141 -46.75 4.49 -28.54
C LYS A 141 -45.44 3.75 -28.82
N VAL A 142 -44.61 4.28 -29.71
CA VAL A 142 -43.30 3.71 -30.09
C VAL A 142 -42.17 4.42 -29.35
N PHE A 143 -42.32 5.74 -29.13
CA PHE A 143 -41.29 6.56 -28.51
C PHE A 143 -40.97 6.18 -27.05
N TYR A 144 -41.97 5.95 -26.19
CA TYR A 144 -41.67 5.63 -24.77
C TYR A 144 -40.98 4.28 -24.56
N PRO A 145 -41.44 3.17 -25.18
CA PRO A 145 -40.70 1.92 -25.10
C PRO A 145 -39.28 2.07 -25.63
N LEU A 146 -39.10 2.75 -26.78
CA LEU A 146 -37.79 2.99 -27.38
C LEU A 146 -36.86 3.79 -26.44
N MET A 147 -37.33 4.91 -25.89
CA MET A 147 -36.53 5.72 -24.96
C MET A 147 -36.28 5.03 -23.62
N SER A 148 -37.16 4.14 -23.18
CA SER A 148 -36.93 3.35 -21.97
C SER A 148 -35.88 2.24 -22.21
N ILE A 149 -35.87 1.63 -23.41
CA ILE A 149 -34.79 0.72 -23.84
C ILE A 149 -33.46 1.47 -23.90
N VAL A 150 -33.45 2.65 -24.53
CA VAL A 150 -32.26 3.49 -24.61
C VAL A 150 -31.78 3.87 -23.21
N LEU A 151 -32.67 4.28 -22.30
CA LEU A 151 -32.30 4.62 -20.93
C LEU A 151 -31.75 3.41 -20.16
N ALA A 152 -32.31 2.22 -20.37
CA ALA A 152 -31.80 0.99 -19.76
C ALA A 152 -30.40 0.62 -20.29
N PHE A 153 -30.22 0.66 -21.61
CA PHE A 153 -28.93 0.45 -22.24
C PHE A 153 -27.90 1.47 -21.74
N LEU A 154 -28.25 2.75 -21.71
CA LEU A 154 -27.38 3.81 -21.22
C LEU A 154 -27.06 3.68 -19.73
N SER A 155 -27.97 3.16 -18.91
CA SER A 155 -27.70 2.91 -17.48
C SER A 155 -26.71 1.76 -17.28
N VAL A 156 -26.84 0.68 -18.06
CA VAL A 156 -25.89 -0.44 -18.07
C VAL A 156 -24.54 0.02 -18.59
N ALA A 157 -24.53 0.75 -19.70
CA ALA A 157 -23.31 1.30 -20.25
C ALA A 157 -22.62 2.23 -19.25
N TYR A 158 -23.36 3.17 -18.64
CA TYR A 158 -22.83 4.05 -17.60
C TYR A 158 -22.17 3.25 -16.46
N LEU A 159 -22.82 2.21 -15.92
CA LEU A 159 -22.22 1.31 -14.92
C LEU A 159 -20.92 0.65 -15.39
N LEU A 160 -20.89 0.11 -16.61
CA LEU A 160 -19.71 -0.58 -17.15
C LEU A 160 -18.57 0.39 -17.52
N THR A 161 -18.90 1.66 -17.76
CA THR A 161 -17.93 2.67 -18.20
C THR A 161 -17.47 3.60 -17.09
N MET A 162 -18.13 3.61 -15.95
CA MET A 162 -17.78 4.50 -14.84
C MET A 162 -16.57 3.96 -14.08
N ASN A 163 -15.65 4.86 -13.73
CA ASN A 163 -14.59 4.55 -12.77
C ASN A 163 -15.16 4.79 -11.37
N LEU A 164 -15.28 3.74 -10.55
CA LEU A 164 -15.77 3.86 -9.18
C LEU A 164 -14.70 4.32 -8.19
N ARG A 165 -13.46 4.53 -8.62
CA ARG A 165 -12.37 4.99 -7.77
C ARG A 165 -12.66 6.42 -7.29
N THR A 166 -12.37 6.71 -6.03
CA THR A 166 -12.59 8.01 -5.40
C THR A 166 -11.40 8.35 -4.53
N SER A 167 -11.03 9.63 -4.47
CA SER A 167 -9.93 10.07 -3.60
C SER A 167 -10.50 10.50 -2.24
N PRO A 168 -9.96 10.03 -1.12
CA PRO A 168 -10.42 10.43 0.20
C PRO A 168 -10.12 11.91 0.42
N VAL A 169 -10.97 12.58 1.21
CA VAL A 169 -10.66 13.93 1.70
C VAL A 169 -9.69 13.81 2.86
N THR A 170 -8.44 14.23 2.64
CA THR A 170 -7.37 14.21 3.64
C THR A 170 -6.96 15.63 4.03
N LYS A 171 -6.61 15.85 5.30
CA LYS A 171 -5.97 17.11 5.73
C LYS A 171 -4.53 17.07 5.25
N ARG A 172 -4.18 18.00 4.36
CA ARG A 172 -2.83 18.12 3.81
C ARG A 172 -1.89 18.83 4.79
N MET A 173 -0.62 18.42 4.81
CA MET A 173 0.45 18.84 5.73
C MET A 173 1.64 19.46 4.97
N TRP A 174 1.37 20.12 3.84
CA TRP A 174 2.40 20.71 2.97
C TRP A 174 3.29 21.73 3.69
N GLU A 175 2.70 22.58 4.53
CA GLU A 175 3.45 23.61 5.25
C GLU A 175 4.50 23.00 6.19
N GLY A 176 4.13 22.00 6.99
CA GLY A 176 5.07 21.32 7.87
C GLY A 176 6.08 20.45 7.13
N HIS A 177 5.67 19.83 6.01
CA HIS A 177 6.56 19.16 5.07
C HIS A 177 7.66 20.10 4.54
N ASP A 178 7.26 21.24 3.96
CA ASP A 178 8.17 22.19 3.35
C ASP A 178 9.09 22.83 4.41
N ASN A 179 8.55 23.16 5.59
CA ASN A 179 9.31 23.70 6.70
C ASN A 179 10.36 22.72 7.22
N TYR A 180 10.00 21.45 7.38
CA TYR A 180 10.94 20.42 7.80
C TYR A 180 12.07 20.25 6.79
N LEU A 181 11.74 20.05 5.51
CA LEU A 181 12.74 19.86 4.46
C LEU A 181 13.65 21.08 4.27
N ALA A 182 13.12 22.30 4.44
CA ALA A 182 13.92 23.52 4.42
C ALA A 182 14.84 23.66 5.64
N SER A 183 14.54 22.97 6.74
CA SER A 183 15.34 23.02 7.96
C SER A 183 16.50 22.01 7.97
N ILE A 184 16.52 21.02 7.06
CA ILE A 184 17.57 20.00 7.01
C ILE A 184 18.93 20.63 6.72
N SER A 185 19.93 20.29 7.54
CA SER A 185 21.32 20.67 7.29
C SER A 185 21.96 19.74 6.26
N GLU A 186 22.90 20.26 5.48
CA GLU A 186 23.76 19.43 4.63
C GLU A 186 24.47 18.34 5.47
N ALA A 187 24.58 17.15 4.89
CA ALA A 187 25.32 16.05 5.45
C ALA A 187 26.80 16.40 5.54
N LYS A 188 27.51 15.74 6.46
CA LYS A 188 28.96 15.92 6.59
C LYS A 188 29.66 15.30 5.38
N THR A 189 30.87 15.78 5.09
CA THR A 189 31.72 15.28 4.00
C THR A 189 32.11 13.80 4.15
N ASP A 190 31.98 13.24 5.34
CA ASP A 190 32.27 11.83 5.66
C ASP A 190 31.01 11.01 5.95
N ALA A 191 29.83 11.51 5.56
CA ALA A 191 28.58 10.79 5.76
C ALA A 191 28.59 9.46 4.97
N PRO A 192 28.00 8.39 5.53
CA PRO A 192 27.96 7.10 4.85
C PRO A 192 26.97 7.11 3.69
N ASN A 193 27.23 6.28 2.69
CA ASN A 193 26.24 5.92 1.68
C ASN A 193 25.19 4.99 2.30
N VAL A 194 24.02 4.90 1.68
CA VAL A 194 22.94 4.03 2.15
C VAL A 194 22.43 3.15 1.00
N LEU A 195 22.38 1.84 1.22
CA LEU A 195 21.75 0.86 0.34
C LEU A 195 20.70 0.08 1.13
N ILE A 196 19.43 0.30 0.82
CA ILE A 196 18.32 -0.51 1.34
C ILE A 196 17.94 -1.53 0.26
N VAL A 197 18.06 -2.80 0.59
CA VAL A 197 17.59 -3.94 -0.20
C VAL A 197 16.30 -4.46 0.44
N LEU A 198 15.19 -4.34 -0.29
CA LEU A 198 13.87 -4.77 0.17
C LEU A 198 13.25 -5.78 -0.78
N MET A 199 13.09 -7.02 -0.30
CA MET A 199 12.50 -8.15 -1.03
C MET A 199 10.97 -8.12 -0.98
N ASP A 200 10.31 -8.78 -1.93
CA ASP A 200 8.84 -8.83 -2.09
C ASP A 200 8.33 -10.26 -1.88
N ASP A 201 7.58 -10.49 -0.79
CA ASP A 201 7.09 -11.83 -0.37
C ASP A 201 8.19 -12.85 0.02
N LEU A 202 9.32 -12.38 0.56
CA LEU A 202 10.37 -13.25 1.10
C LEU A 202 10.10 -13.53 2.59
N GLY A 203 9.93 -14.80 2.95
CA GLY A 203 9.67 -15.18 4.34
C GLY A 203 10.91 -15.22 5.22
N TYR A 204 10.67 -15.24 6.54
CA TYR A 204 11.73 -15.40 7.54
C TYR A 204 12.56 -16.65 7.29
N GLY A 205 11.93 -17.77 6.93
CA GLY A 205 12.61 -19.05 6.69
C GLY A 205 13.16 -19.24 5.28
N ASP A 206 13.24 -18.18 4.45
CA ASP A 206 13.73 -18.22 3.07
C ASP A 206 15.18 -17.72 2.92
N VAL A 207 15.86 -17.42 4.02
CA VAL A 207 17.28 -17.02 4.04
C VAL A 207 18.07 -18.08 4.83
N SER A 208 19.26 -18.49 4.37
CA SER A 208 20.01 -19.58 5.02
C SER A 208 20.40 -19.26 6.46
N MET A 209 20.80 -18.02 6.78
CA MET A 209 21.02 -17.60 8.18
C MET A 209 19.77 -17.73 9.08
N ASN A 210 18.57 -17.73 8.50
CA ASN A 210 17.31 -17.88 9.22
C ASN A 210 16.72 -19.31 9.08
N GLY A 211 17.49 -20.26 8.55
CA GLY A 211 17.13 -21.68 8.50
C GLY A 211 16.55 -22.18 7.18
N ALA A 212 16.74 -21.45 6.06
CA ALA A 212 16.43 -21.98 4.75
C ALA A 212 17.22 -23.26 4.44
N ILE A 213 16.64 -24.12 3.60
CA ILE A 213 17.24 -25.40 3.20
C ILE A 213 18.16 -25.28 1.97
N TYR A 214 18.45 -24.06 1.55
CA TYR A 214 19.31 -23.68 0.43
C TYR A 214 20.15 -22.46 0.83
N ASP A 215 21.24 -22.23 0.12
CA ASP A 215 22.22 -21.20 0.48
C ASP A 215 21.89 -19.84 -0.16
N THR A 216 22.01 -18.77 0.62
CA THR A 216 21.93 -17.36 0.19
C THR A 216 23.21 -16.62 0.59
N PRO A 217 24.38 -16.96 0.02
CA PRO A 217 25.68 -16.52 0.53
C PRO A 217 25.89 -15.01 0.47
N SER A 218 25.35 -14.32 -0.53
CA SER A 218 25.50 -12.87 -0.64
C SER A 218 24.63 -12.15 0.39
N ILE A 219 23.40 -12.61 0.61
CA ILE A 219 22.53 -12.11 1.68
C ILE A 219 23.18 -12.39 3.05
N ASP A 220 23.63 -13.62 3.29
CA ASP A 220 24.26 -14.04 4.54
C ASP A 220 25.49 -13.20 4.87
N SER A 221 26.27 -12.82 3.85
CA SER A 221 27.46 -11.99 4.02
C SER A 221 27.17 -10.62 4.67
N ILE A 222 25.92 -10.12 4.59
CA ILE A 222 25.52 -8.87 5.25
C ILE A 222 25.50 -9.08 6.77
N GLY A 223 24.92 -10.18 7.25
CA GLY A 223 24.89 -10.53 8.67
C GLY A 223 26.26 -10.96 9.20
N GLU A 224 26.99 -11.79 8.43
CA GLU A 224 28.32 -12.28 8.82
C GLU A 224 29.34 -11.15 8.98
N ASN A 225 29.30 -10.16 8.09
CA ASN A 225 30.17 -8.97 8.16
C ASN A 225 29.51 -7.80 8.91
N GLY A 226 28.33 -8.01 9.48
CA GLY A 226 27.51 -6.98 10.08
C GLY A 226 26.74 -7.48 11.29
N LEU A 227 25.44 -7.20 11.33
CA LEU A 227 24.55 -7.56 12.42
C LEU A 227 23.28 -8.21 11.85
N SER A 228 22.85 -9.31 12.47
CA SER A 228 21.58 -9.97 12.16
C SER A 228 20.57 -9.72 13.28
N PHE A 229 19.27 -9.73 12.95
CA PHE A 229 18.21 -9.60 13.96
C PHE A 229 17.38 -10.87 13.98
N GLU A 230 17.19 -11.42 15.17
CA GLU A 230 16.25 -12.51 15.40
C GLU A 230 14.81 -12.00 15.32
N ASN A 231 14.53 -10.78 15.77
CA ASN A 231 13.17 -10.24 15.86
C ASN A 231 13.05 -8.92 15.09
N PHE A 232 12.90 -9.00 13.78
CA PHE A 232 12.58 -7.84 12.95
C PHE A 232 11.25 -8.02 12.22
N TYR A 233 10.47 -6.94 12.17
CA TYR A 233 9.09 -6.99 11.72
C TYR A 233 8.80 -5.98 10.61
N SER A 234 8.26 -6.44 9.49
CA SER A 234 7.52 -5.58 8.60
C SER A 234 6.37 -4.90 9.34
N SER A 235 6.16 -3.62 9.06
CA SER A 235 5.07 -2.83 9.64
C SER A 235 3.70 -3.19 9.06
N TYR A 236 3.65 -4.07 8.04
CA TYR A 236 2.40 -4.54 7.46
C TYR A 236 2.54 -5.89 6.75
N SER A 237 1.48 -6.70 6.69
CA SER A 237 1.52 -8.02 6.06
C SER A 237 1.27 -8.02 4.53
N VAL A 238 1.43 -6.86 3.85
CA VAL A 238 1.34 -6.69 2.39
C VAL A 238 2.20 -5.50 1.94
N CYS A 239 2.56 -5.52 0.65
CA CYS A 239 3.61 -4.72 0.03
C CYS A 239 3.43 -3.19 0.07
N SER A 240 2.41 -2.56 -0.56
CA SER A 240 2.31 -1.08 -0.60
C SER A 240 2.36 -0.44 0.80
N PRO A 241 1.59 -0.92 1.78
CA PRO A 241 1.65 -0.38 3.14
C PRO A 241 3.04 -0.56 3.78
N ALA A 242 3.69 -1.71 3.64
CA ALA A 242 5.02 -1.91 4.21
C ALA A 242 6.09 -1.00 3.59
N ARG A 243 6.03 -0.78 2.27
CA ARG A 243 6.93 0.14 1.55
C ARG A 243 6.71 1.59 1.97
N PHE A 244 5.45 2.00 2.18
CA PHE A 244 5.13 3.29 2.78
C PHE A 244 5.79 3.46 4.14
N ALA A 245 5.67 2.45 5.02
CA ALA A 245 6.21 2.49 6.37
C ALA A 245 7.75 2.57 6.38
N CYS A 246 8.40 1.78 5.54
CA CYS A 246 9.85 1.79 5.34
C CYS A 246 10.38 3.20 4.99
N LEU A 247 9.71 3.90 4.07
CA LEU A 247 10.17 5.19 3.56
C LEU A 247 9.80 6.38 4.44
N THR A 248 8.76 6.30 5.27
CA THR A 248 8.22 7.46 6.01
C THR A 248 8.39 7.38 7.53
N GLY A 249 8.77 6.20 8.05
CA GLY A 249 8.79 5.94 9.49
C GLY A 249 7.41 6.01 10.14
N ARG A 250 6.34 5.91 9.35
CA ARG A 250 4.96 6.07 9.78
C ARG A 250 4.12 4.88 9.41
N TYR A 251 3.22 4.49 10.29
CA TYR A 251 2.27 3.44 10.02
C TYR A 251 1.32 3.84 8.87
N PRO A 252 1.02 2.94 7.92
CA PRO A 252 0.35 3.31 6.65
C PRO A 252 -1.07 3.86 6.81
N TYR A 253 -1.70 3.55 7.94
CA TYR A 253 -2.99 4.13 8.31
C TYR A 253 -2.95 5.66 8.35
N ARG A 254 -1.82 6.26 8.72
CA ARG A 254 -1.63 7.72 8.74
C ARG A 254 -1.63 8.31 7.34
N GLY A 255 -1.04 7.59 6.38
CA GLY A 255 -0.92 7.97 4.97
C GLY A 255 -2.15 7.70 4.10
N TYR A 256 -3.21 7.08 4.64
CA TYR A 256 -4.31 6.51 3.83
C TYR A 256 -3.83 5.42 2.84
N ALA A 257 -2.67 4.82 3.12
CA ALA A 257 -2.01 3.79 2.33
C ALA A 257 -2.11 2.41 3.00
N ASP A 258 -3.21 2.11 3.69
CA ASP A 258 -3.40 0.88 4.50
C ASP A 258 -3.93 -0.33 3.70
N ASN A 259 -3.72 -0.35 2.38
CA ASN A 259 -4.13 -1.45 1.50
C ASN A 259 -3.25 -1.48 0.24
N VAL A 260 -3.36 -2.58 -0.52
CA VAL A 260 -2.66 -2.72 -1.80
C VAL A 260 -3.13 -1.62 -2.77
N LEU A 261 -2.18 -0.89 -3.34
CA LEU A 261 -2.42 0.19 -4.31
C LEU A 261 -2.38 -0.37 -5.72
N PHE A 262 -3.45 -0.12 -6.49
CA PHE A 262 -3.58 -0.64 -7.84
C PHE A 262 -3.28 0.42 -8.90
N PRO A 263 -2.89 0.01 -10.12
CA PRO A 263 -2.68 0.92 -11.24
C PRO A 263 -3.84 1.88 -11.45
N THR A 264 -3.51 3.15 -11.65
CA THR A 264 -4.47 4.21 -11.94
C THR A 264 -4.88 4.18 -13.41
N ILE A 265 -4.08 3.54 -14.26
CA ILE A 265 -4.35 3.43 -15.68
C ILE A 265 -5.76 2.91 -15.95
N SER A 266 -6.54 3.81 -16.57
CA SER A 266 -7.82 3.56 -17.21
C SER A 266 -7.61 2.55 -18.33
N THR A 267 -7.71 1.27 -18.02
CA THR A 267 -7.94 0.30 -19.09
C THR A 267 -9.31 0.60 -19.73
N PHE A 268 -9.38 0.55 -21.06
CA PHE A 268 -10.63 0.78 -21.81
C PHE A 268 -11.51 -0.47 -21.87
N LYS A 269 -11.13 -1.55 -21.18
CA LYS A 269 -11.91 -2.78 -21.11
C LYS A 269 -13.06 -2.56 -20.12
N PRO A 270 -14.33 -2.61 -20.53
CA PRO A 270 -15.49 -2.37 -19.65
C PRO A 270 -15.58 -3.35 -18.45
N PHE A 271 -14.84 -4.45 -18.50
CA PHE A 271 -14.79 -5.49 -17.46
C PHE A 271 -13.45 -5.57 -16.74
N ALA A 272 -12.59 -4.55 -16.86
CA ALA A 272 -11.34 -4.55 -16.14
C ALA A 272 -11.54 -4.42 -14.63
N ALA A 273 -10.74 -5.15 -13.87
CA ALA A 273 -10.73 -5.09 -12.41
C ALA A 273 -10.53 -3.65 -11.89
N THR A 274 -9.75 -2.83 -12.61
CA THR A 274 -9.43 -1.44 -12.25
C THR A 274 -10.64 -0.49 -12.16
N ARG A 275 -11.79 -0.82 -12.78
CA ARG A 275 -12.98 0.07 -12.77
C ARG A 275 -13.98 -0.22 -11.66
N LEU A 276 -14.04 -1.47 -11.20
CA LEU A 276 -15.07 -1.96 -10.28
C LEU A 276 -14.46 -2.63 -9.06
N PHE A 277 -13.67 -3.70 -9.25
CA PHE A 277 -13.17 -4.53 -8.15
C PHE A 277 -12.10 -3.81 -7.34
N ASN A 278 -11.11 -3.20 -8.01
CA ASN A 278 -10.03 -2.48 -7.34
C ASN A 278 -10.58 -1.32 -6.50
N SER A 279 -11.60 -0.61 -6.99
CA SER A 279 -12.24 0.48 -6.25
C SER A 279 -12.93 0.02 -4.95
N PHE A 280 -13.42 -1.23 -4.88
CA PHE A 280 -13.93 -1.78 -3.61
C PHE A 280 -12.83 -2.31 -2.72
N GLU A 281 -11.84 -2.98 -3.31
CA GLU A 281 -10.73 -3.56 -2.57
C GLU A 281 -9.89 -2.49 -1.89
N MET A 282 -9.64 -1.36 -2.57
CA MET A 282 -8.94 -0.20 -2.01
C MET A 282 -9.74 0.53 -0.93
N GLY A 283 -11.08 0.44 -0.94
CA GLY A 283 -11.93 1.12 0.03
C GLY A 283 -11.86 2.64 -0.09
N ASN A 284 -11.48 3.32 1.00
CA ASN A 284 -11.32 4.78 1.07
C ASN A 284 -9.84 5.17 1.21
N ASN A 285 -9.00 4.58 0.35
CA ASN A 285 -7.57 4.85 0.27
C ASN A 285 -7.24 5.89 -0.78
N VAL A 286 -6.08 6.52 -0.61
CA VAL A 286 -5.47 7.38 -1.63
C VAL A 286 -4.93 6.56 -2.79
N ASP A 287 -4.65 7.23 -3.90
CA ASP A 287 -4.23 6.58 -5.13
C ASP A 287 -2.74 6.23 -5.17
N GLY A 288 -1.98 6.81 -4.25
CA GLY A 288 -0.58 6.57 -3.98
C GLY A 288 -0.16 7.25 -2.69
N MET A 289 1.13 7.24 -2.36
CA MET A 289 1.68 7.96 -1.22
C MET A 289 1.49 9.47 -1.39
N LEU A 290 0.73 10.10 -0.49
CA LEU A 290 0.49 11.54 -0.58
C LEU A 290 1.82 12.31 -0.58
N GLY A 291 1.98 13.29 -1.46
CA GLY A 291 3.20 14.10 -1.57
C GLY A 291 3.47 15.02 -0.40
N ASP A 292 2.57 15.08 0.59
CA ASP A 292 2.82 15.80 1.84
C ASP A 292 3.30 14.87 2.97
N GLU A 293 3.48 13.57 2.72
CA GLU A 293 4.32 12.72 3.55
C GLU A 293 5.78 13.10 3.37
N ILE A 294 6.62 12.79 4.35
CA ILE A 294 8.04 13.06 4.28
C ILE A 294 8.74 11.72 4.13
N THR A 295 9.46 11.53 3.04
CA THR A 295 10.21 10.30 2.80
C THR A 295 11.67 10.42 3.23
N LEU A 296 12.30 9.27 3.45
CA LEU A 296 13.73 9.17 3.69
C LEU A 296 14.51 9.74 2.50
N ALA A 297 14.04 9.49 1.27
CA ALA A 297 14.67 10.02 0.06
C ALA A 297 14.63 11.55 0.03
N GLU A 298 13.51 12.18 0.35
CA GLU A 298 13.40 13.65 0.40
C GLU A 298 14.35 14.23 1.45
N THR A 299 14.40 13.59 2.62
CA THR A 299 15.24 14.03 3.73
C THR A 299 16.73 13.93 3.38
N LEU A 300 17.18 12.79 2.83
CA LEU A 300 18.56 12.57 2.43
C LEU A 300 18.95 13.45 1.23
N ARG A 301 18.08 13.59 0.23
CA ARG A 301 18.29 14.50 -0.90
C ARG A 301 18.47 15.94 -0.44
N LYS A 302 17.67 16.40 0.53
CA LYS A 302 17.85 17.73 1.15
C LYS A 302 19.15 17.86 1.91
N ALA A 303 19.66 16.77 2.48
CA ALA A 303 20.98 16.72 3.08
C ALA A 303 22.14 16.60 2.06
N GLY A 304 21.85 16.57 0.75
CA GLY A 304 22.85 16.56 -0.32
C GLY A 304 23.15 15.19 -0.94
N TYR A 305 22.40 14.14 -0.57
CA TYR A 305 22.58 12.81 -1.16
C TYR A 305 22.10 12.76 -2.61
N ASN A 306 22.79 11.97 -3.44
CA ASN A 306 22.26 11.51 -4.73
C ASN A 306 21.31 10.33 -4.47
N THR A 307 20.06 10.42 -4.90
CA THR A 307 19.03 9.43 -4.54
C THR A 307 18.52 8.63 -5.74
N GLY A 308 18.58 7.29 -5.66
CA GLY A 308 18.15 6.38 -6.72
C GLY A 308 17.24 5.27 -6.19
N ALA A 309 16.16 4.96 -6.92
CA ALA A 309 15.27 3.84 -6.62
C ALA A 309 15.22 2.84 -7.77
N PHE A 310 15.27 1.55 -7.45
CA PHE A 310 15.38 0.47 -8.43
C PHE A 310 14.41 -0.67 -8.12
N GLY A 311 13.67 -1.12 -9.14
CA GLY A 311 12.71 -2.23 -9.04
C GLY A 311 11.27 -1.77 -8.77
N LYS A 312 10.63 -2.31 -7.75
CA LYS A 312 9.19 -2.13 -7.48
C LYS A 312 8.91 -0.94 -6.57
N TRP A 313 8.20 0.06 -7.08
CA TRP A 313 7.76 1.21 -6.29
C TRP A 313 6.49 0.92 -5.46
N HIS A 314 5.37 0.65 -6.15
CA HIS A 314 4.09 0.26 -5.56
C HIS A 314 3.43 1.27 -4.60
N LEU A 315 3.75 2.55 -4.76
CA LEU A 315 3.16 3.67 -4.01
C LEU A 315 2.46 4.70 -4.92
N GLY A 316 2.01 4.25 -6.10
CA GLY A 316 1.28 5.03 -7.11
C GLY A 316 2.10 5.31 -8.37
N ASP A 317 1.45 5.84 -9.41
CA ASP A 317 1.94 5.80 -10.80
C ASP A 317 1.83 7.13 -11.57
N TYR A 318 1.48 8.23 -10.90
CA TYR A 318 1.33 9.53 -11.55
C TYR A 318 1.42 10.70 -10.56
N GLY A 319 1.73 11.89 -11.07
CA GLY A 319 1.70 13.13 -10.29
C GLY A 319 2.54 13.04 -9.02
N GLU A 320 1.97 13.46 -7.88
CA GLU A 320 2.64 13.44 -6.58
C GLU A 320 3.05 12.03 -6.10
N TYR A 321 2.52 10.96 -6.71
CA TYR A 321 2.77 9.59 -6.31
C TYR A 321 4.00 8.95 -6.96
N LEU A 322 4.59 9.64 -7.93
CA LEU A 322 5.78 9.17 -8.63
C LEU A 322 7.01 9.17 -7.71
N PRO A 323 7.91 8.16 -7.80
CA PRO A 323 9.15 8.09 -7.01
C PRO A 323 9.96 9.39 -7.01
N THR A 324 10.11 10.04 -8.16
CA THR A 324 10.93 11.26 -8.29
C THR A 324 10.25 12.51 -7.77
N ASN A 325 8.93 12.45 -7.54
CA ASN A 325 8.19 13.45 -6.78
C ASN A 325 8.13 13.12 -5.28
N GLN A 326 8.76 12.03 -4.86
CA GLN A 326 8.83 11.52 -3.49
C GLN A 326 10.29 11.45 -3.00
N GLY A 327 11.15 12.28 -3.58
CA GLY A 327 12.51 12.51 -3.11
C GLY A 327 13.61 11.80 -3.88
N PHE A 328 13.31 10.90 -4.82
CA PHE A 328 14.34 10.27 -5.64
C PHE A 328 14.77 11.15 -6.82
N ASP A 329 16.06 11.23 -7.12
CA ASP A 329 16.57 11.91 -8.32
C ASP A 329 16.40 11.03 -9.57
N TYR A 330 16.49 9.71 -9.39
CA TYR A 330 16.37 8.70 -10.44
C TYR A 330 15.49 7.52 -10.02
N PHE A 331 14.65 7.04 -10.93
CA PHE A 331 13.95 5.77 -10.74
C PHE A 331 14.00 4.89 -12.00
N TYR A 332 14.28 3.61 -11.79
CA TYR A 332 14.15 2.57 -12.80
C TYR A 332 13.39 1.37 -12.26
N GLY A 333 12.33 0.97 -12.95
CA GLY A 333 11.57 -0.23 -12.62
C GLY A 333 10.08 -0.04 -12.80
N SER A 334 9.26 -0.72 -12.01
CA SER A 334 7.79 -0.69 -12.15
C SER A 334 7.11 0.10 -11.04
N HIS A 335 6.11 0.89 -11.41
CA HIS A 335 5.20 1.52 -10.45
C HIS A 335 4.29 0.50 -9.74
N HIS A 336 4.21 -0.75 -10.22
CA HIS A 336 3.23 -1.75 -9.81
C HIS A 336 3.84 -3.10 -9.46
N VAL A 337 2.99 -4.00 -8.94
CA VAL A 337 3.32 -5.42 -8.77
C VAL A 337 3.30 -6.11 -10.13
N ASN A 338 4.13 -7.14 -10.27
CA ASN A 338 4.35 -7.90 -11.49
C ASN A 338 3.16 -8.75 -11.99
N ASP A 339 2.14 -8.95 -11.16
CA ASP A 339 0.87 -9.59 -11.51
C ASP A 339 -0.25 -8.59 -11.89
N MET A 340 0.01 -7.28 -11.76
CA MET A 340 -0.97 -6.23 -12.09
C MET A 340 -0.90 -5.85 -13.57
N THR A 341 -2.04 -5.46 -14.13
CA THR A 341 -2.12 -5.04 -15.55
C THR A 341 -2.52 -3.57 -15.66
N PRO A 342 -1.81 -2.76 -16.47
CA PRO A 342 -0.58 -3.11 -17.21
C PRO A 342 0.64 -3.24 -16.29
N TYR A 343 1.59 -4.11 -16.64
CA TYR A 343 2.90 -4.20 -16.00
C TYR A 343 3.97 -3.72 -16.98
N TYR A 344 4.77 -2.73 -16.59
CA TYR A 344 5.77 -2.11 -17.45
C TYR A 344 6.92 -1.59 -16.58
N PHE A 345 8.07 -1.35 -17.21
CA PHE A 345 9.20 -0.67 -16.59
C PHE A 345 9.37 0.72 -17.18
N VAL A 346 9.80 1.65 -16.33
CA VAL A 346 10.07 3.03 -16.69
C VAL A 346 11.48 3.46 -16.30
N ARG A 347 11.98 4.48 -16.99
CA ARG A 347 12.99 5.41 -16.47
C ARG A 347 12.30 6.71 -16.13
N GLU A 348 12.60 7.24 -14.95
CA GLU A 348 11.94 8.44 -14.44
C GLU A 348 12.96 9.43 -13.88
N THR A 349 12.81 10.70 -14.27
CA THR A 349 13.61 11.83 -13.79
C THR A 349 12.73 13.08 -13.72
N GLY A 350 12.84 13.85 -12.63
CA GLY A 350 12.17 15.15 -12.53
C GLY A 350 10.64 15.11 -12.64
N GLY A 351 9.99 14.04 -12.18
CA GLY A 351 8.54 13.88 -12.20
C GLY A 351 7.96 13.44 -13.55
N GLU A 352 8.81 13.10 -14.51
CA GLU A 352 8.44 12.61 -15.85
C GLU A 352 9.11 11.26 -16.11
N TYR A 353 8.43 10.39 -16.85
CA TYR A 353 8.94 9.04 -17.14
C TYR A 353 8.76 8.61 -18.60
N GLU A 354 9.66 7.74 -19.05
CA GLU A 354 9.54 7.00 -20.30
C GLU A 354 9.32 5.50 -20.01
N ILE A 355 8.46 4.84 -20.79
CA ILE A 355 8.31 3.39 -20.71
C ILE A 355 9.44 2.75 -21.51
N VAL A 356 10.34 2.06 -20.80
CA VAL A 356 11.51 1.38 -21.39
C VAL A 356 11.24 -0.08 -21.75
N HIS A 357 10.36 -0.75 -20.99
CA HIS A 357 9.84 -2.08 -21.32
C HIS A 357 8.32 -2.08 -21.18
N GLY A 358 7.63 -2.43 -22.26
CA GLY A 358 6.17 -2.37 -22.34
C GLY A 358 5.48 -3.64 -21.82
N ALA A 359 4.17 -3.56 -21.59
CA ALA A 359 3.39 -4.68 -21.03
C ALA A 359 3.30 -5.92 -21.92
N ASP A 360 3.50 -5.80 -23.23
CA ASP A 360 3.56 -6.96 -24.11
C ASP A 360 4.92 -7.68 -24.04
N GLU A 361 5.99 -6.93 -23.81
CA GLU A 361 7.35 -7.45 -23.63
C GLU A 361 7.48 -8.15 -22.28
N LEU A 362 7.04 -7.49 -21.20
CA LEU A 362 7.10 -8.02 -19.82
C LEU A 362 6.06 -9.09 -19.50
N LYS A 363 5.48 -9.73 -20.51
CA LYS A 363 4.83 -11.05 -20.32
C LYS A 363 5.86 -12.12 -19.99
N ASP A 364 7.08 -11.96 -20.50
CA ASP A 364 8.25 -12.69 -20.04
C ASP A 364 9.02 -11.79 -19.08
N GLN A 365 9.15 -12.25 -17.83
CA GLN A 365 9.80 -11.51 -16.75
C GLN A 365 11.14 -12.13 -16.35
N SER A 366 11.64 -13.12 -17.10
CA SER A 366 12.90 -13.83 -16.81
C SER A 366 14.14 -12.92 -16.77
N LYS A 367 14.06 -11.75 -17.38
CA LYS A 367 15.18 -10.78 -17.46
C LYS A 367 15.11 -9.64 -16.46
N LEU A 368 14.09 -9.57 -15.60
CA LEU A 368 13.94 -8.39 -14.72
C LEU A 368 15.10 -8.23 -13.74
N THR A 369 15.65 -9.32 -13.17
CA THR A 369 16.80 -9.24 -12.25
C THR A 369 18.01 -8.63 -12.94
N GLU A 370 18.31 -9.09 -14.16
CA GLU A 370 19.39 -8.59 -15.00
C GLU A 370 19.18 -7.10 -15.36
N TYR A 371 17.98 -6.74 -15.78
CA TYR A 371 17.64 -5.36 -16.15
C TYR A 371 17.80 -4.39 -14.99
N ILE A 372 17.27 -4.72 -13.82
CA ILE A 372 17.37 -3.87 -12.63
C ILE A 372 18.83 -3.74 -12.19
N HIS A 373 19.56 -4.86 -12.15
CA HIS A 373 20.96 -4.87 -11.73
C HIS A 373 21.83 -4.01 -12.66
N ASN A 374 21.72 -4.20 -13.98
CA ASN A 374 22.52 -3.45 -14.94
C ASN A 374 22.24 -1.94 -14.85
N GLU A 375 20.98 -1.56 -14.68
CA GLU A 375 20.63 -0.15 -14.52
C GLU A 375 21.18 0.46 -13.23
N LEU A 376 21.04 -0.27 -12.11
CA LEU A 376 21.56 0.15 -10.80
C LEU A 376 23.08 0.29 -10.85
N GLU A 377 23.79 -0.70 -11.38
CA GLU A 377 25.24 -0.66 -11.54
C GLU A 377 25.69 0.54 -12.38
N ASN A 378 25.04 0.78 -13.53
CA ASN A 378 25.37 1.93 -14.39
C ASN A 378 25.15 3.25 -13.65
N TRP A 379 24.02 3.41 -12.97
CA TRP A 379 23.72 4.62 -12.20
C TRP A 379 24.70 4.82 -11.05
N LEU A 380 25.07 3.76 -10.34
CA LEU A 380 26.05 3.79 -9.27
C LEU A 380 27.41 4.27 -9.78
N VAL A 381 27.93 3.67 -10.86
CA VAL A 381 29.20 4.05 -11.48
C VAL A 381 29.17 5.51 -11.95
N GLU A 382 28.09 5.94 -12.59
CA GLU A 382 27.93 7.32 -13.05
C GLU A 382 27.93 8.30 -11.87
N THR A 383 27.16 7.98 -10.82
CA THR A 383 27.01 8.82 -9.63
C THR A 383 28.33 9.00 -8.90
N THR A 384 29.06 7.91 -8.63
CA THR A 384 30.34 7.95 -7.91
C THR A 384 31.49 8.54 -8.75
N THR A 385 31.36 8.57 -10.08
CA THR A 385 32.37 9.19 -10.96
C THR A 385 32.16 10.70 -11.08
N ASN A 386 30.91 11.17 -11.01
CA ASN A 386 30.55 12.56 -11.30
C ASN A 386 30.30 13.40 -10.05
N SER A 387 30.22 12.78 -8.87
CA SER A 387 29.87 13.43 -7.61
C SER A 387 30.64 12.81 -6.44
N ASP A 388 31.14 13.66 -5.54
CA ASP A 388 31.69 13.23 -4.25
C ASP A 388 30.59 13.17 -3.16
N ASN A 389 29.33 13.46 -3.51
CA ASN A 389 28.23 13.40 -2.55
C ASN A 389 27.85 11.95 -2.25
N PRO A 390 27.43 11.63 -1.02
CA PRO A 390 26.99 10.29 -0.69
C PRO A 390 25.73 9.90 -1.49
N PHE A 391 25.54 8.61 -1.71
CA PHE A 391 24.35 8.11 -2.40
C PHE A 391 23.37 7.39 -1.45
N PHE A 392 22.09 7.43 -1.82
CA PHE A 392 21.04 6.59 -1.25
C PHE A 392 20.40 5.76 -2.36
N ILE A 393 20.51 4.44 -2.25
CA ILE A 393 19.89 3.47 -3.14
C ILE A 393 18.78 2.75 -2.39
N TYR A 394 17.57 2.82 -2.94
CA TYR A 394 16.45 1.97 -2.56
C TYR A 394 16.25 0.87 -3.61
N TYR A 395 16.83 -0.30 -3.37
CA TYR A 395 16.68 -1.48 -4.22
C TYR A 395 15.54 -2.36 -3.74
N ALA A 396 14.38 -2.16 -4.34
CA ALA A 396 13.15 -2.87 -4.05
C ALA A 396 12.94 -4.00 -5.07
N SER A 397 13.45 -5.19 -4.79
CA SER A 397 13.27 -6.34 -5.68
C SER A 397 11.78 -6.68 -5.88
N PRO A 398 11.34 -7.08 -7.09
CA PRO A 398 10.02 -7.67 -7.29
C PRO A 398 9.98 -9.16 -6.89
N TRP A 399 11.11 -9.74 -6.49
CA TRP A 399 11.20 -11.16 -6.17
C TRP A 399 11.15 -11.44 -4.66
N PRO A 400 10.67 -12.62 -4.25
CA PRO A 400 10.08 -13.70 -5.07
C PRO A 400 8.54 -13.61 -5.21
N HIS A 401 7.97 -12.43 -5.52
CA HIS A 401 6.53 -12.28 -5.71
C HIS A 401 6.04 -12.98 -6.99
N ALA A 402 4.94 -13.72 -6.87
CA ALA A 402 4.32 -14.40 -8.01
C ALA A 402 3.67 -13.41 -9.01
N PRO A 403 3.68 -13.65 -10.33
CA PRO A 403 4.22 -14.81 -11.02
C PRO A 403 5.74 -14.86 -10.98
N LEU A 404 6.28 -16.04 -10.67
CA LEU A 404 7.71 -16.26 -10.61
C LEU A 404 8.28 -16.35 -12.03
N ALA A 405 9.38 -15.65 -12.25
CA ALA A 405 10.18 -15.78 -13.45
C ALA A 405 11.65 -15.65 -13.08
N VAL A 406 12.48 -16.41 -13.80
CA VAL A 406 13.90 -16.52 -13.48
C VAL A 406 14.68 -16.56 -14.80
N GLY A 407 15.89 -16.02 -14.80
CA GLY A 407 16.79 -16.09 -15.95
C GLY A 407 17.13 -17.53 -16.35
N GLU A 408 17.36 -17.76 -17.64
CA GLU A 408 17.66 -19.09 -18.22
C GLU A 408 18.82 -19.83 -17.52
N GLU A 409 19.81 -19.10 -16.99
CA GLU A 409 20.94 -19.71 -16.25
C GLU A 409 20.53 -20.33 -14.91
N PHE A 410 19.44 -19.84 -14.32
CA PHE A 410 18.98 -20.22 -12.98
C PHE A 410 17.74 -21.11 -13.02
N ASP A 411 17.04 -21.21 -14.15
CA ASP A 411 15.86 -22.07 -14.30
C ASP A 411 16.17 -23.55 -13.99
N GLY A 412 15.60 -24.06 -12.89
CA GLY A 412 15.80 -25.43 -12.42
C GLY A 412 17.16 -25.70 -11.78
N LYS A 413 18.01 -24.67 -11.58
CA LYS A 413 19.39 -24.81 -11.08
C LYS A 413 19.45 -25.40 -9.69
N THR A 414 18.51 -25.03 -8.82
CA THR A 414 18.48 -25.50 -7.42
C THR A 414 17.80 -26.86 -7.28
N GLY A 415 16.97 -27.25 -8.26
CA GLY A 415 16.09 -28.42 -8.15
C GLY A 415 14.97 -28.28 -7.11
N MET A 416 14.78 -27.10 -6.51
CA MET A 416 13.80 -26.83 -5.46
C MET A 416 12.58 -26.03 -5.95
N GLY A 417 12.55 -25.68 -7.25
CA GLY A 417 11.46 -24.96 -7.89
C GLY A 417 11.79 -23.48 -8.12
N THR A 418 10.99 -22.84 -8.96
CA THR A 418 11.25 -21.49 -9.47
C THR A 418 11.37 -20.44 -8.37
N TYR A 419 10.66 -20.60 -7.24
CA TYR A 419 10.78 -19.68 -6.10
C TYR A 419 12.21 -19.60 -5.59
N VAL A 420 12.83 -20.76 -5.32
CA VAL A 420 14.20 -20.85 -4.81
C VAL A 420 15.20 -20.44 -5.89
N ASP A 421 14.92 -20.74 -7.15
CA ASP A 421 15.74 -20.26 -8.28
C ASP A 421 15.71 -18.73 -8.38
N CYS A 422 14.57 -18.05 -8.17
CA CYS A 422 14.48 -16.60 -8.11
C CYS A 422 15.28 -15.99 -6.95
N VAL A 423 15.20 -16.59 -5.75
CA VAL A 423 15.98 -16.12 -4.59
C VAL A 423 17.49 -16.32 -4.84
N THR A 424 17.87 -17.45 -5.44
CA THR A 424 19.26 -17.76 -5.80
C THR A 424 19.80 -16.83 -6.89
N GLU A 425 18.99 -16.51 -7.91
CA GLU A 425 19.35 -15.53 -8.93
C GLU A 425 19.55 -14.15 -8.32
N PHE A 426 18.62 -13.70 -7.48
CA PHE A 426 18.73 -12.42 -6.78
C PHE A 426 20.00 -12.36 -5.92
N ASP A 427 20.27 -13.39 -5.13
CA ASP A 427 21.48 -13.48 -4.29
C ASP A 427 22.76 -13.34 -5.15
N ALA A 428 22.83 -14.04 -6.28
CA ALA A 428 23.98 -13.96 -7.18
C ALA A 428 24.19 -12.54 -7.75
N TYR A 429 23.11 -11.83 -8.11
CA TYR A 429 23.19 -10.43 -8.56
C TYR A 429 23.50 -9.45 -7.43
N LEU A 430 23.08 -9.74 -6.20
CA LEU A 430 23.48 -8.98 -5.02
C LEU A 430 24.99 -9.09 -4.78
N GLY A 431 25.56 -10.29 -4.93
CA GLY A 431 27.01 -10.50 -4.87
C GLY A 431 27.78 -9.69 -5.93
N LYS A 432 27.25 -9.59 -7.17
CA LYS A 432 27.82 -8.72 -8.21
C LYS A 432 27.80 -7.25 -7.80
N LEU A 433 26.72 -6.78 -7.18
CA LEU A 433 26.61 -5.40 -6.69
C LEU A 433 27.64 -5.11 -5.58
N PHE A 434 27.86 -6.06 -4.67
CA PHE A 434 28.88 -5.91 -3.63
C PHE A 434 30.29 -5.86 -4.21
N ASN A 435 30.60 -6.70 -5.19
CA ASN A 435 31.88 -6.62 -5.92
C ASN A 435 32.05 -5.25 -6.58
N LYS A 436 30.98 -4.71 -7.19
CA LYS A 436 31.03 -3.37 -7.79
C LYS A 436 31.29 -2.27 -6.75
N LEU A 437 30.62 -2.31 -5.61
CA LEU A 437 30.86 -1.38 -4.50
C LEU A 437 32.31 -1.47 -3.98
N GLU A 438 32.88 -2.67 -3.93
CA GLU A 438 34.29 -2.89 -3.54
C GLU A 438 35.24 -2.32 -4.60
N GLU A 439 35.00 -2.57 -5.88
CA GLU A 439 35.78 -2.02 -7.00
C GLU A 439 35.79 -0.48 -7.00
N LEU A 440 34.68 0.15 -6.64
CA LEU A 440 34.54 1.61 -6.53
C LEU A 440 35.12 2.16 -5.21
N GLY A 441 35.46 1.30 -4.24
CA GLY A 441 35.94 1.71 -2.91
C GLY A 441 34.84 2.21 -1.96
N GLU A 442 33.57 1.99 -2.31
CA GLU A 442 32.41 2.49 -1.57
C GLU A 442 31.84 1.49 -0.56
N LEU A 443 32.17 0.20 -0.68
CA LEU A 443 31.60 -0.88 0.16
C LEU A 443 31.75 -0.59 1.66
N GLU A 444 32.94 -0.22 2.13
CA GLU A 444 33.20 -0.03 3.55
C GLU A 444 32.44 1.16 4.15
N ASN A 445 32.16 2.20 3.34
CA ASN A 445 31.45 3.41 3.76
C ASN A 445 29.94 3.34 3.47
N THR A 446 29.43 2.19 3.05
CA THR A 446 28.00 2.01 2.75
C THR A 446 27.31 1.27 3.88
N ILE A 447 26.23 1.85 4.40
CA ILE A 447 25.26 1.16 5.25
C ILE A 447 24.37 0.32 4.34
N ILE A 448 24.52 -1.00 4.41
CA ILE A 448 23.75 -1.96 3.63
C ILE A 448 22.71 -2.59 4.55
N ILE A 449 21.44 -2.45 4.21
CA ILE A 449 20.30 -3.02 4.95
C ILE A 449 19.59 -4.01 4.04
N PHE A 450 19.30 -5.20 4.55
CA PHE A 450 18.50 -6.21 3.85
C PHE A 450 17.26 -6.58 4.65
N SER A 451 16.10 -6.60 4.01
CA SER A 451 14.86 -7.12 4.60
C SER A 451 13.82 -7.48 3.54
N SER A 452 12.59 -7.79 3.97
CA SER A 452 11.42 -7.98 3.10
C SER A 452 10.24 -7.12 3.53
N ASP A 453 9.39 -6.74 2.58
CA ASP A 453 8.20 -5.94 2.84
C ASP A 453 7.09 -6.73 3.55
N ASN A 454 7.06 -8.06 3.48
CA ASN A 454 6.14 -8.91 4.26
C ASN A 454 6.58 -10.38 4.19
N GLY A 455 5.96 -11.22 5.01
CA GLY A 455 6.15 -12.67 4.93
C GLY A 455 5.68 -13.27 3.60
N PRO A 456 5.91 -14.58 3.39
CA PRO A 456 5.70 -15.24 2.12
C PRO A 456 4.21 -15.43 1.82
N ALA A 457 3.88 -15.55 0.54
CA ALA A 457 2.50 -15.60 0.06
C ALA A 457 2.06 -17.03 -0.31
N LEU A 458 2.16 -17.37 -1.59
CA LEU A 458 1.75 -18.65 -2.17
C LEU A 458 2.82 -19.73 -1.98
N GLU A 459 4.07 -19.32 -2.10
CA GLU A 459 5.30 -20.11 -1.98
C GLU A 459 6.25 -19.38 -1.00
N GLY A 460 7.30 -20.08 -0.55
CA GLY A 460 8.22 -19.61 0.49
C GLY A 460 7.98 -20.24 1.86
N SER A 461 8.80 -19.84 2.83
CA SER A 461 8.91 -20.45 4.15
C SER A 461 8.79 -19.41 5.25
N VAL A 462 7.84 -19.63 6.15
CA VAL A 462 7.73 -18.88 7.42
C VAL A 462 8.60 -19.47 8.52
N GLY A 463 9.36 -20.54 8.25
CA GLY A 463 10.04 -21.32 9.28
C GLY A 463 9.02 -21.91 10.29
N GLU A 464 9.26 -21.71 11.58
CA GLU A 464 8.38 -22.17 12.66
C GLU A 464 7.22 -21.21 12.98
N LEU A 465 7.12 -20.10 12.24
CA LEU A 465 6.17 -19.03 12.52
C LEU A 465 4.77 -19.36 11.99
N ARG A 466 3.77 -18.64 12.50
CA ARG A 466 2.36 -18.84 12.13
C ARG A 466 1.91 -17.87 11.04
N GLY A 467 1.13 -18.35 10.09
CA GLY A 467 0.49 -17.51 9.07
C GLY A 467 1.39 -17.25 7.86
N GLY A 468 1.31 -16.05 7.29
CA GLY A 468 1.92 -15.66 6.02
C GLY A 468 1.36 -14.30 5.57
N LYS A 469 1.64 -13.89 4.33
CA LYS A 469 1.10 -12.66 3.72
C LYS A 469 -0.41 -12.54 3.97
N TYR A 470 -0.89 -11.30 4.12
CA TYR A 470 -2.24 -10.91 4.52
C TYR A 470 -2.66 -11.19 5.97
N LEU A 471 -1.87 -11.92 6.75
CA LEU A 471 -2.21 -12.26 8.13
C LEU A 471 -1.32 -11.50 9.12
N ALA A 472 -1.92 -11.03 10.22
CA ALA A 472 -1.23 -10.30 11.29
C ALA A 472 -0.48 -11.23 12.28
N TYR A 473 -0.31 -12.50 11.91
CA TYR A 473 0.46 -13.49 12.66
C TYR A 473 1.97 -13.29 12.43
N GLU A 474 2.82 -13.94 13.22
CA GLU A 474 4.29 -13.77 13.12
C GLU A 474 4.80 -14.00 11.69
N GLY A 475 4.40 -15.09 11.03
CA GLY A 475 4.85 -15.41 9.68
C GLY A 475 4.38 -14.46 8.57
N GLY A 476 3.49 -13.52 8.86
CA GLY A 476 3.09 -12.48 7.90
C GLY A 476 3.89 -11.19 8.01
N GLN A 477 4.58 -10.96 9.14
CA GLN A 477 5.26 -9.69 9.42
C GLN A 477 6.68 -9.87 9.97
N LYS A 478 7.04 -10.94 10.67
CA LYS A 478 8.44 -11.24 11.01
C LYS A 478 9.15 -11.62 9.71
N VAL A 479 10.19 -10.87 9.36
CA VAL A 479 10.92 -10.92 8.08
C VAL A 479 12.43 -10.94 8.38
N PRO A 480 13.27 -11.48 7.49
CA PRO A 480 14.71 -11.47 7.71
C PRO A 480 15.19 -10.01 7.80
N PHE A 481 16.20 -9.76 8.62
CA PHE A 481 16.84 -8.45 8.70
C PHE A 481 18.32 -8.54 9.03
N MET A 482 19.12 -7.86 8.23
CA MET A 482 20.56 -7.76 8.39
C MET A 482 21.01 -6.34 8.05
N ILE A 483 22.04 -5.87 8.75
CA ILE A 483 22.69 -4.58 8.50
C ILE A 483 24.20 -4.74 8.50
N ARG A 484 24.87 -4.26 7.45
CA ARG A 484 26.33 -4.20 7.34
C ARG A 484 26.78 -2.75 7.22
N TRP A 485 27.81 -2.39 7.99
CA TRP A 485 28.53 -1.14 7.81
C TRP A 485 29.94 -1.31 8.37
N ASP A 486 30.94 -1.42 7.50
CA ASP A 486 32.30 -1.77 7.94
C ASP A 486 32.95 -0.59 8.68
N LYS A 487 32.62 0.64 8.29
CA LYS A 487 33.03 1.89 8.97
C LYS A 487 32.07 2.34 10.09
N ASN A 488 31.42 1.40 10.78
CA ASN A 488 30.48 1.73 11.86
C ASN A 488 31.10 2.35 13.14
N ASN A 489 32.41 2.62 13.16
CA ASN A 489 33.13 3.25 14.28
C ASN A 489 32.93 2.55 15.64
N GLY A 490 32.80 1.22 15.63
CA GLY A 490 32.60 0.42 16.83
C GLY A 490 31.18 0.48 17.40
N LEU A 491 30.19 0.90 16.60
CA LEU A 491 28.78 0.84 16.96
C LEU A 491 28.35 -0.60 17.24
N PHE A 492 28.79 -1.56 16.42
CA PHE A 492 28.55 -2.99 16.64
C PHE A 492 29.70 -3.82 16.08
N LYS A 493 29.78 -5.07 16.52
CA LYS A 493 30.75 -6.05 16.04
C LYS A 493 30.11 -6.94 14.99
N ALA A 494 30.86 -7.21 13.92
CA ALA A 494 30.47 -8.12 12.84
C ALA A 494 30.15 -9.54 13.35
N GLY A 495 29.13 -10.16 12.77
CA GLY A 495 28.69 -11.53 13.06
C GLY A 495 27.87 -11.69 14.34
N GLU A 496 27.41 -10.59 14.95
CA GLU A 496 26.52 -10.63 16.12
C GLU A 496 25.04 -10.71 15.72
N THR A 497 24.23 -11.28 16.61
CA THR A 497 22.77 -11.31 16.47
C THR A 497 22.12 -10.52 17.61
N ARG A 498 21.08 -9.75 17.29
CA ARG A 498 20.25 -9.00 18.25
C ARG A 498 18.94 -9.74 18.49
N GLU A 499 18.55 -9.91 19.77
CA GLU A 499 17.29 -10.54 20.16
C GLU A 499 16.17 -9.51 20.34
N SER A 500 16.48 -8.24 20.63
CA SER A 500 15.45 -7.21 20.81
C SER A 500 14.69 -6.91 19.51
N ALA A 501 13.41 -6.59 19.66
CA ALA A 501 12.52 -6.37 18.53
C ALA A 501 12.71 -4.99 17.88
N ALA A 502 12.58 -4.94 16.56
CA ALA A 502 12.49 -3.72 15.75
C ALA A 502 11.55 -3.91 14.55
N THR A 503 11.15 -2.83 13.87
CA THR A 503 10.23 -2.85 12.73
C THR A 503 10.62 -1.89 11.60
N LEU A 504 10.09 -2.09 10.38
CA LEU A 504 10.38 -1.25 9.21
C LEU A 504 10.17 0.26 9.44
N VAL A 505 9.21 0.70 10.26
CA VAL A 505 9.06 2.13 10.59
C VAL A 505 10.28 2.72 11.31
N ASP A 506 11.08 1.89 11.99
CA ASP A 506 12.28 2.33 12.71
C ASP A 506 13.43 2.68 11.77
N LEU A 507 13.38 2.24 10.50
CA LEU A 507 14.43 2.53 9.53
C LEU A 507 14.60 4.01 9.27
N TYR A 508 13.49 4.75 9.14
CA TYR A 508 13.53 6.20 8.90
C TYR A 508 14.34 6.94 9.97
N PRO A 509 13.97 6.93 11.28
CA PRO A 509 14.75 7.64 12.30
C PRO A 509 16.17 7.06 12.47
N THR A 510 16.34 5.75 12.31
CA THR A 510 17.66 5.10 12.47
C THR A 510 18.64 5.57 11.39
N ILE A 511 18.23 5.62 10.13
CA ILE A 511 19.11 6.03 9.04
C ILE A 511 19.48 7.50 9.17
N LEU A 512 18.54 8.36 9.59
CA LEU A 512 18.87 9.75 9.88
C LEU A 512 19.93 9.88 10.99
N ASP A 513 19.84 9.07 12.06
CA ASP A 513 20.87 9.03 13.10
C ASP A 513 22.23 8.51 12.58
N LEU A 514 22.24 7.42 11.81
CA LEU A 514 23.45 6.82 11.27
C LEU A 514 24.16 7.75 10.28
N CYS A 515 23.40 8.48 9.46
CA CYS A 515 23.91 9.49 8.54
C CYS A 515 24.23 10.83 9.23
N GLY A 516 23.87 10.98 10.51
CA GLY A 516 24.09 12.20 11.28
C GLY A 516 23.28 13.40 10.76
N ILE A 517 22.11 13.15 10.17
CA ILE A 517 21.20 14.18 9.65
C ILE A 517 20.59 14.96 10.81
N LYS A 518 20.53 16.27 10.66
CA LYS A 518 19.97 17.18 11.67
C LYS A 518 19.17 18.31 11.02
N THR A 519 18.32 18.94 11.81
CA THR A 519 17.67 20.20 11.46
C THR A 519 18.48 21.37 12.02
N THR A 520 18.40 22.51 11.34
CA THR A 520 18.99 23.79 11.73
C THR A 520 18.22 24.50 12.85
N SER A 521 17.20 23.84 13.42
CA SER A 521 16.39 24.36 14.52
C SER A 521 17.17 24.41 15.85
N GLU A 522 16.72 25.24 16.80
CA GLU A 522 17.37 25.40 18.13
C GLU A 522 17.47 24.08 18.91
N GLU A 523 16.56 23.14 18.65
CA GLU A 523 16.51 21.82 19.31
C GLU A 523 17.41 20.77 18.63
N ASN A 524 17.93 21.05 17.44
CA ASN A 524 18.79 20.15 16.66
C ASN A 524 18.18 18.74 16.50
N SER A 525 16.84 18.67 16.37
CA SER A 525 16.08 17.46 16.08
C SER A 525 16.44 16.93 14.68
N ASN A 526 16.31 15.64 14.45
CA ASN A 526 16.41 15.02 13.12
C ASN A 526 15.05 14.57 12.56
N LEU A 527 13.94 14.84 13.27
CA LEU A 527 12.60 14.43 12.88
C LEU A 527 11.66 15.62 12.70
N PRO A 528 10.62 15.52 11.85
CA PRO A 528 9.61 16.56 11.71
C PRO A 528 8.81 16.73 13.00
N THR A 529 8.41 17.97 13.28
CA THR A 529 7.71 18.36 14.52
C THR A 529 6.20 18.59 14.32
N ASP A 530 5.73 18.66 13.07
CA ASP A 530 4.31 18.87 12.72
C ASP A 530 3.48 17.58 12.74
N ARG A 531 4.15 16.43 12.89
CA ARG A 531 3.54 15.11 12.76
C ARG A 531 4.20 14.05 13.62
N GLU A 532 3.44 13.05 14.01
CA GLU A 532 3.95 11.88 14.70
C GLU A 532 4.80 11.00 13.77
N ILE A 533 6.03 10.70 14.15
CA ILE A 533 6.82 9.61 13.58
C ILE A 533 6.64 8.38 14.48
N ASP A 534 6.27 7.24 13.91
CA ASP A 534 5.99 6.02 14.68
C ASP A 534 7.26 5.21 14.97
N GLY A 535 8.24 5.32 14.07
CA GLY A 535 9.53 4.66 14.24
C GLY A 535 10.31 5.18 15.44
N VAL A 536 11.07 4.27 16.05
CA VAL A 536 12.05 4.57 17.10
C VAL A 536 13.43 4.27 16.54
N SER A 537 14.39 5.15 16.79
CA SER A 537 15.78 4.89 16.37
C SER A 537 16.34 3.62 17.03
N MET A 538 16.90 2.73 16.20
CA MET A 538 17.54 1.49 16.63
C MET A 538 18.94 1.70 17.20
N MET A 539 19.46 2.93 17.32
CA MET A 539 20.85 3.19 17.74
C MET A 539 21.25 2.47 19.03
N LYS A 540 20.37 2.39 20.03
CA LYS A 540 20.64 1.64 21.27
C LYS A 540 20.65 0.13 21.02
N LEU A 541 19.68 -0.36 20.26
CA LEU A 541 19.60 -1.78 19.89
C LEU A 541 20.83 -2.23 19.10
N LEU A 542 21.28 -1.44 18.12
CA LEU A 542 22.51 -1.70 17.37
C LEU A 542 23.72 -1.80 18.31
N LYS A 543 23.82 -0.88 19.27
CA LYS A 543 24.95 -0.76 20.19
C LYS A 543 25.05 -1.89 21.22
N ASP A 544 23.94 -2.21 21.88
CA ASP A 544 23.96 -3.08 23.06
C ASP A 544 22.69 -3.95 23.23
N ASP A 545 21.93 -4.17 22.14
CA ASP A 545 20.70 -4.98 22.12
C ASP A 545 19.60 -4.48 23.08
N SER A 546 19.63 -3.19 23.43
CA SER A 546 18.59 -2.55 24.24
C SER A 546 17.20 -2.68 23.62
N VAL A 547 16.21 -2.92 24.48
CA VAL A 547 14.79 -2.87 24.13
C VAL A 547 14.39 -1.44 23.73
N ILE A 548 13.76 -1.30 22.55
CA ILE A 548 13.23 -0.02 22.05
C ILE A 548 11.70 0.02 21.95
N HIS A 549 11.04 -1.14 21.84
CA HIS A 549 9.58 -1.25 21.82
C HIS A 549 9.03 -1.74 23.16
N THR A 550 8.53 -0.80 23.95
CA THR A 550 7.86 -1.02 25.23
C THR A 550 6.36 -0.76 25.11
N GLU A 551 5.62 -0.81 26.23
CA GLU A 551 4.19 -0.50 26.26
C GLU A 551 3.90 0.91 25.68
N GLU A 552 4.80 1.87 25.85
CA GLU A 552 4.68 3.24 25.37
C GLU A 552 4.76 3.33 23.84
N VAL A 553 5.61 2.51 23.22
CA VAL A 553 5.83 2.50 21.76
C VAL A 553 5.75 1.08 21.20
N PRO A 554 4.55 0.47 21.20
CA PRO A 554 4.38 -0.91 20.79
C PRO A 554 4.41 -1.05 19.27
N ILE A 555 4.88 -2.19 18.79
CA ILE A 555 4.76 -2.58 17.39
C ILE A 555 3.28 -2.87 17.09
N LEU A 556 2.76 -2.24 16.04
CA LEU A 556 1.36 -2.31 15.64
C LEU A 556 1.17 -3.24 14.44
N TYR A 557 0.27 -4.22 14.58
CA TYR A 557 -0.09 -5.15 13.52
C TYR A 557 -1.45 -4.73 12.97
N MET A 558 -1.44 -3.97 11.89
CA MET A 558 -2.65 -3.41 11.29
C MET A 558 -3.13 -4.24 10.09
N LYS A 559 -4.44 -4.24 9.85
CA LYS A 559 -5.05 -4.75 8.63
C LYS A 559 -6.25 -3.90 8.25
N ARG A 560 -6.10 -3.20 7.13
CA ARG A 560 -6.85 -2.02 6.72
C ARG A 560 -6.90 -1.01 7.88
N GLU A 561 -8.04 -0.38 8.07
CA GLU A 561 -8.34 0.55 9.16
C GLU A 561 -8.39 -0.07 10.57
N LYS A 562 -7.95 -1.32 10.78
CA LYS A 562 -8.11 -2.05 12.04
C LYS A 562 -6.79 -2.51 12.61
N LEU A 563 -6.50 -2.08 13.85
CA LEU A 563 -5.46 -2.67 14.69
C LEU A 563 -5.85 -4.09 15.09
N LYS A 564 -5.05 -5.08 14.69
CA LYS A 564 -5.30 -6.52 14.92
C LYS A 564 -4.54 -7.06 16.12
N SER A 565 -3.30 -6.62 16.28
CA SER A 565 -2.43 -6.99 17.39
C SER A 565 -1.54 -5.81 17.78
N ILE A 566 -1.07 -5.84 19.02
CA ILE A 566 0.10 -5.07 19.45
C ILE A 566 1.16 -6.04 19.97
N GLN A 567 2.42 -5.65 19.85
CA GLN A 567 3.56 -6.35 20.44
C GLN A 567 4.47 -5.36 21.15
N TYR A 568 4.95 -5.73 22.32
CA TYR A 568 5.96 -4.96 23.04
C TYR A 568 6.71 -5.83 24.05
N ALA A 569 7.90 -5.39 24.43
CA ALA A 569 8.68 -5.99 25.50
C ALA A 569 8.28 -5.42 26.87
N LYS A 570 8.24 -6.28 27.88
CA LYS A 570 7.99 -5.91 29.29
C LYS A 570 9.01 -6.58 30.20
N PRO A 571 9.59 -5.90 31.20
CA PRO A 571 10.48 -6.55 32.16
C PRO A 571 9.80 -7.73 32.83
N SER A 572 10.44 -8.90 32.86
CA SER A 572 9.86 -10.10 33.47
C SER A 572 9.59 -9.93 34.96
N SER A 573 10.33 -9.04 35.63
CA SER A 573 10.15 -8.67 37.04
C SER A 573 8.81 -7.96 37.32
N GLU A 574 8.21 -7.33 36.31
CA GLU A 574 6.91 -6.66 36.41
C GLU A 574 5.74 -7.61 36.11
N VAL A 575 6.02 -8.79 35.57
CA VAL A 575 5.00 -9.78 35.24
C VAL A 575 4.77 -10.71 36.42
N LYS A 576 3.57 -10.64 37.00
CA LYS A 576 3.18 -11.44 38.15
C LYS A 576 3.18 -12.94 37.81
N LYS A 577 3.90 -13.73 38.62
CA LYS A 577 3.89 -15.19 38.52
C LYS A 577 2.45 -15.72 38.69
N PRO A 578 1.99 -16.64 37.82
CA PRO A 578 0.62 -17.14 37.88
C PRO A 578 0.41 -18.14 39.03
N SER A 579 1.47 -18.78 39.50
CA SER A 579 1.48 -19.63 40.70
C SER A 579 2.84 -19.49 41.41
N PRO A 580 2.87 -19.43 42.76
CA PRO A 580 4.13 -19.43 43.52
C PRO A 580 4.95 -20.71 43.35
N ASP A 581 4.27 -21.83 43.06
CA ASP A 581 4.86 -23.18 43.03
C ASP A 581 5.34 -23.60 41.63
N CYS A 582 5.11 -22.77 40.61
CA CYS A 582 5.51 -23.07 39.24
C CYS A 582 6.63 -22.12 38.80
N ASP A 583 7.81 -22.69 38.55
CA ASP A 583 8.91 -21.97 37.94
C ASP A 583 8.81 -22.09 36.41
N TYR A 584 8.44 -21.00 35.76
CA TYR A 584 8.35 -20.96 34.30
C TYR A 584 9.65 -20.38 33.76
N GLU A 585 10.41 -21.19 33.03
CA GLU A 585 11.72 -20.79 32.46
C GLU A 585 11.65 -19.49 31.66
N VAL A 586 10.52 -19.22 30.99
CA VAL A 586 10.31 -17.99 30.22
C VAL A 586 10.46 -16.72 31.07
N LEU A 587 10.13 -16.78 32.36
CA LEU A 587 10.26 -15.66 33.29
C LEU A 587 11.71 -15.42 33.77
N ASN A 588 12.66 -16.28 33.40
CA ASN A 588 14.09 -16.09 33.67
C ASN A 588 14.75 -15.13 32.67
N LYS A 589 14.10 -14.84 31.55
CA LYS A 589 14.54 -13.79 30.62
C LYS A 589 14.40 -12.42 31.29
N GLU A 590 15.25 -11.46 30.95
CA GLU A 590 15.16 -10.09 31.49
C GLU A 590 13.87 -9.39 31.02
N TYR A 591 13.52 -9.59 29.74
CA TYR A 591 12.30 -9.06 29.12
C TYR A 591 11.48 -10.18 28.47
N LEU A 592 10.16 -10.06 28.58
CA LEU A 592 9.19 -10.84 27.83
C LEU A 592 8.76 -10.06 26.60
N ASN A 593 8.88 -10.65 25.42
CA ASN A 593 8.32 -10.14 24.17
C ASN A 593 6.87 -10.63 24.05
N LEU A 594 5.92 -9.73 24.26
CA LEU A 594 4.50 -10.04 24.39
C LEU A 594 3.76 -9.65 23.12
N LYS A 595 2.86 -10.52 22.65
CA LYS A 595 1.97 -10.23 21.53
C LYS A 595 0.53 -10.54 21.86
N TYR A 596 -0.38 -9.62 21.57
CA TYR A 596 -1.78 -9.74 21.97
C TYR A 596 -2.77 -9.40 20.86
N PHE A 597 -3.67 -10.35 20.60
CA PHE A 597 -4.82 -10.18 19.72
C PHE A 597 -6.11 -10.05 20.52
N LYS A 598 -6.79 -8.91 20.35
CA LYS A 598 -8.17 -8.75 20.83
C LYS A 598 -9.13 -9.70 20.13
N ASN A 599 -9.06 -9.74 18.79
CA ASN A 599 -9.85 -10.61 17.93
C ASN A 599 -9.17 -10.80 16.57
N ILE A 600 -8.82 -12.02 16.21
CA ILE A 600 -8.16 -12.35 14.95
C ILE A 600 -8.86 -13.53 14.26
N GLN A 601 -8.97 -13.46 12.94
CA GLN A 601 -9.57 -14.52 12.12
C GLN A 601 -8.63 -15.72 12.08
N ASN A 602 -9.18 -16.93 12.17
CA ASN A 602 -8.38 -18.16 12.09
C ASN A 602 -7.59 -18.20 10.76
N ASP A 603 -6.32 -18.61 10.85
CA ASP A 603 -5.39 -18.85 9.74
C ASP A 603 -5.74 -20.09 8.92
N ASN A 604 -6.47 -21.04 9.50
CA ASN A 604 -6.91 -22.23 8.79
C ASN A 604 -8.08 -21.89 7.85
N SER A 605 -7.84 -22.07 6.55
CA SER A 605 -8.80 -21.80 5.48
C SER A 605 -10.11 -22.61 5.61
N ALA A 606 -10.09 -23.79 6.23
CA ALA A 606 -11.29 -24.58 6.51
C ALA A 606 -12.17 -23.95 7.61
N PHE A 607 -11.62 -23.05 8.43
CA PHE A 607 -12.28 -22.38 9.54
C PHE A 607 -12.26 -20.86 9.39
N PHE A 608 -12.35 -20.36 8.16
CA PHE A 608 -12.30 -18.93 7.84
C PHE A 608 -13.38 -18.10 8.56
N ASP A 609 -14.48 -18.71 9.02
CA ASP A 609 -15.54 -18.04 9.78
C ASP A 609 -15.25 -17.96 11.29
N LYS A 610 -14.21 -18.65 11.78
CA LYS A 610 -13.83 -18.70 13.19
C LYS A 610 -12.85 -17.60 13.56
N TYR A 611 -12.94 -17.18 14.82
CA TYR A 611 -12.11 -16.13 15.39
C TYR A 611 -11.54 -16.55 16.74
N ARG A 612 -10.27 -16.19 16.97
CA ARG A 612 -9.60 -16.24 18.26
C ARG A 612 -9.81 -14.90 18.96
N LYS A 613 -10.12 -14.93 20.25
CA LYS A 613 -10.42 -13.74 21.07
C LYS A 613 -9.59 -13.78 22.34
N ASN A 614 -9.17 -12.61 22.81
CA ASN A 614 -8.36 -12.47 24.03
C ASN A 614 -7.17 -13.45 24.00
N TRP A 615 -6.30 -13.27 23.02
CA TRP A 615 -5.27 -14.23 22.64
C TRP A 615 -3.89 -13.60 22.87
N LEU A 616 -3.27 -13.95 23.99
CA LEU A 616 -1.98 -13.43 24.46
C LEU A 616 -0.88 -14.48 24.24
N HIS A 617 0.26 -14.06 23.73
CA HIS A 617 1.45 -14.89 23.53
C HIS A 617 2.66 -14.26 24.21
N ILE A 618 3.57 -15.12 24.69
CA ILE A 618 4.92 -14.74 25.11
C ILE A 618 5.85 -15.35 24.07
N LEU A 619 6.39 -14.54 23.18
CA LEU A 619 7.08 -15.02 21.98
C LEU A 619 8.44 -15.63 22.30
N ASN A 620 9.03 -15.34 23.47
CA ASN A 620 10.31 -15.91 23.89
C ASN A 620 10.32 -17.45 23.92
N ASP A 621 9.17 -18.09 24.17
CA ASP A 621 9.02 -19.55 24.18
C ASP A 621 7.94 -20.08 23.22
N ASP A 622 7.30 -19.20 22.44
CA ASP A 622 6.17 -19.52 21.56
C ASP A 622 6.14 -18.63 20.31
N VAL A 623 7.24 -18.64 19.53
CA VAL A 623 7.34 -17.90 18.25
C VAL A 623 6.28 -18.33 17.23
N GLY A 624 5.74 -19.54 17.34
CA GLY A 624 4.67 -20.06 16.49
C GLY A 624 3.24 -19.66 16.93
N GLU A 625 3.09 -18.82 17.95
CA GLU A 625 1.78 -18.35 18.45
C GLU A 625 0.79 -19.51 18.72
N ASN A 626 1.25 -20.55 19.39
CA ASN A 626 0.48 -21.77 19.63
C ASN A 626 -0.31 -21.73 20.95
N TYR A 627 0.22 -21.08 21.98
CA TYR A 627 -0.29 -21.16 23.35
C TYR A 627 -0.93 -19.85 23.80
N ASN A 628 -2.26 -19.85 24.02
CA ASN A 628 -2.93 -18.69 24.61
C ASN A 628 -2.60 -18.55 26.11
N ARG A 629 -1.83 -17.53 26.45
CA ARG A 629 -1.43 -17.17 27.80
C ARG A 629 -2.43 -16.28 28.54
N ALA A 630 -3.51 -15.81 27.91
CA ALA A 630 -4.43 -14.84 28.51
C ALA A 630 -5.19 -15.38 29.74
N LYS A 631 -5.40 -16.70 29.85
CA LYS A 631 -5.98 -17.31 31.06
C LYS A 631 -4.97 -17.43 32.21
N VAL A 632 -3.69 -17.54 31.87
CA VAL A 632 -2.59 -17.66 32.83
C VAL A 632 -2.20 -16.27 33.35
N TYR A 633 -2.20 -15.26 32.46
CA TYR A 633 -1.89 -13.86 32.76
C TYR A 633 -3.06 -12.94 32.39
N PRO A 634 -4.20 -13.01 33.12
CA PRO A 634 -5.40 -12.24 32.77
C PRO A 634 -5.23 -10.73 32.96
N GLU A 635 -4.44 -10.29 33.95
CA GLU A 635 -4.14 -8.87 34.19
C GLU A 635 -3.34 -8.29 33.01
N LEU A 636 -2.31 -9.01 32.55
CA LEU A 636 -1.49 -8.63 31.40
C LEU A 636 -2.29 -8.55 30.08
N ALA A 637 -3.17 -9.54 29.83
CA ALA A 637 -4.06 -9.51 28.68
C ALA A 637 -5.04 -8.32 28.73
N ALA A 638 -5.53 -7.96 29.92
CA ALA A 638 -6.42 -6.81 30.10
C ALA A 638 -5.69 -5.48 29.82
N GLU A 639 -4.46 -5.32 30.33
CA GLU A 639 -3.57 -4.19 30.08
C GLU A 639 -3.33 -3.99 28.57
N MET A 640 -2.87 -5.04 27.88
CA MET A 640 -2.63 -4.98 26.43
C MET A 640 -3.91 -4.63 25.66
N ASN A 641 -5.06 -5.17 26.07
CA ASN A 641 -6.34 -4.82 25.45
C ASN A 641 -6.76 -3.37 25.68
N GLU A 642 -6.46 -2.80 26.85
CA GLU A 642 -6.68 -1.39 27.15
C GLU A 642 -5.80 -0.52 26.25
N LYS A 643 -4.51 -0.86 26.14
CA LYS A 643 -3.56 -0.16 25.27
C LYS A 643 -3.98 -0.18 23.80
N MET A 644 -4.45 -1.33 23.31
CA MET A 644 -5.03 -1.42 21.95
C MET A 644 -6.22 -0.47 21.76
N ASN A 645 -7.07 -0.30 22.77
CA ASN A 645 -8.24 0.60 22.67
C ASN A 645 -7.82 2.07 22.69
N GLU A 646 -6.82 2.42 23.50
CA GLU A 646 -6.21 3.76 23.54
C GLU A 646 -5.67 4.15 22.17
N ILE A 647 -4.81 3.30 21.58
CA ILE A 647 -4.21 3.52 20.26
C ILE A 647 -5.30 3.62 19.18
N THR A 648 -6.31 2.75 19.22
CA THR A 648 -7.43 2.79 18.29
C THR A 648 -8.23 4.09 18.40
N ALA A 649 -8.42 4.61 19.62
CA ALA A 649 -9.11 5.89 19.84
C ALA A 649 -8.27 7.06 19.32
N LYS A 650 -6.96 7.05 19.56
CA LYS A 650 -6.00 8.03 19.04
C LYS A 650 -6.07 8.11 17.51
N PHE A 651 -5.99 6.97 16.83
CA PHE A 651 -6.09 6.91 15.37
C PHE A 651 -7.41 7.43 14.80
N LYS A 652 -8.53 7.18 15.49
CA LYS A 652 -9.84 7.71 15.07
C LYS A 652 -9.93 9.22 15.18
N ASN A 653 -9.34 9.80 16.22
CA ASN A 653 -9.39 11.24 16.49
C ASN A 653 -8.36 12.02 15.65
N ASN A 654 -7.19 11.43 15.42
CA ASN A 654 -6.08 12.05 14.71
C ASN A 654 -5.39 11.04 13.77
N ARG A 655 -6.09 10.64 12.70
CA ARG A 655 -5.55 9.67 11.73
C ARG A 655 -4.20 10.08 11.15
N ARG A 656 -4.04 11.35 10.77
CA ARG A 656 -2.81 11.89 10.18
C ARG A 656 -1.67 12.04 11.20
N GLY A 657 -1.95 11.95 12.50
CA GLY A 657 -0.98 12.21 13.56
C GLY A 657 -0.45 13.64 13.52
N ILE A 658 -1.30 14.63 13.28
CA ILE A 658 -0.90 16.05 13.22
C ILE A 658 -0.62 16.56 14.62
N ILE A 659 0.47 17.29 14.78
CA ILE A 659 0.87 17.99 16.00
C ILE A 659 0.66 19.49 15.71
N GLU A 660 -0.10 20.17 16.57
CA GLU A 660 -0.46 21.60 16.39
C GLU A 660 0.55 22.56 17.01
#